data_AF-A0A1I4R9N6-F1
#
_entry.id   AF-A0A1I4R9N6-F1
#
_cell.length_a   1.000
_cell.length_b   1.000
_cell.length_c   1.000
_cell.angle_alpha   90.00
_cell.angle_beta   90.00
_cell.angle_gamma   90.00
#
_symmetry.space_group_name_H-M   'P 1'
#
loop_
_entity.id
_entity.type
_entity.pdbx_description
1 polymer ?
#
loop_
_entity_poly.entity_id
_entity_poly.type
_entity_poly.pdbx_seq_one_letter_code
_entity_poly.pdbx_strand_id
1 'polypeptide(L)'
;MQVMENGQNSGRELIGWEKVRPARVAFFVDKSENADLILDAIFADSYGRWGGRFSLIVPCKEGRIMDDYWPWLDAFDPDIVYSYVKQEPGAVLEIHERLSPGDYIRHAPVARAQPDAADFRPHYDQALLSSMSTVFRLARHSPLGQGPKVKVIDSWHTEKASRLLMDNLGSCRASGASGIYPNDAQGAAGLLTIVSDESFHERRNAVPQTLDRIPHEYQAFKQFANGTATGMSLLSAMYAPRMEVQDQRWSTSFNLVVGDSFEDRLLFWNARLSIPSWLDGDICCFRVTMEDLNDLDFPKLLAHLINTRNHVNGGTGGQPQLRIRSATHDEDTLKAVLNQLHAEKLWNACATEVVPGGHAIPARDALRRARETTHGLSSFHRSVEGKEFHWTPPLARLPAAAPEHLRDAPPGQAFTLGCWAVDLRLEHGGENLELPRGTGIQNEWILPRRWRMAGAFKPKFEIRGMSQHLHVLNRNNRDGNLTIFAGVNQVLKSVEVPTVREAVQFAFCRDAAFRRELQGDPPWPKAKAQWIDPSNEANYLIGVLGLTGGLARARDLLLHPFLQAMLADLGGTPNVQDSDVLRTANTLAKRISNPMFNLGEENDRTALAAFIAKAAQSIKAPRMWVGLEQLRKQWDAYRAAYYEAHPQEISGDEESNERERRALEETLGEMRTSRMLFQGYSWKCGACQHRNWTDFQSLKPTLACDVCSTGEALPIAVSWHFRANEFLIESLRSHSVLSLVWLLAVLGERARNSFLYLEPTRFYYGNEYEKADAEADLVAVVDGQTVLCEIKSAWRSLRKSDLASFVTLAVRLRPDRAILAVMEPLQEKKLGSEIEAAANQLRDQGIQFELLTLDAYKPRGQPFLLT
;
A
#
# COMPACT_ATOMS: atom_id res chain seq x y z
N MET A 1 29.94 11.95 -22.50
CA MET A 1 28.49 11.94 -22.20
C MET A 1 27.67 11.62 -23.46
N GLN A 2 28.06 10.58 -24.22
CA GLN A 2 27.34 10.13 -25.43
C GLN A 2 27.67 8.65 -25.79
N VAL A 3 27.99 7.84 -24.79
CA VAL A 3 28.27 6.40 -24.95
C VAL A 3 27.64 5.67 -23.76
N MET A 4 26.31 5.67 -23.67
CA MET A 4 25.54 4.76 -22.78
C MET A 4 24.07 4.56 -23.26
N GLU A 5 23.77 4.77 -24.55
CA GLU A 5 22.39 4.57 -25.07
C GLU A 5 22.17 3.30 -25.91
N ASN A 6 23.20 2.46 -26.12
CA ASN A 6 23.07 1.25 -26.97
C ASN A 6 23.26 -0.06 -26.21
N GLY A 7 22.75 -0.14 -24.98
CA GLY A 7 22.43 -1.42 -24.36
C GLY A 7 20.97 -1.76 -24.65
N GLN A 8 20.70 -2.60 -25.65
CA GLN A 8 19.41 -3.28 -25.75
C GLN A 8 19.24 -4.15 -24.49
N ASN A 9 18.61 -3.59 -23.46
CA ASN A 9 18.15 -4.31 -22.29
C ASN A 9 17.14 -5.35 -22.79
N SER A 10 17.57 -6.60 -22.96
CA SER A 10 16.66 -7.74 -22.88
C SER A 10 16.13 -7.75 -21.45
N GLY A 11 15.08 -6.97 -21.21
CA GLY A 11 14.52 -6.73 -19.88
C GLY A 11 14.28 -8.07 -19.19
N ARG A 12 14.80 -8.22 -17.98
CA ARG A 12 14.54 -9.38 -17.13
C ARG A 12 13.03 -9.64 -17.12
N GLU A 13 12.65 -10.88 -17.40
CA GLU A 13 11.27 -11.30 -17.25
C GLU A 13 10.89 -11.26 -15.77
N LEU A 14 9.79 -10.57 -15.47
CA LEU A 14 9.28 -10.34 -14.14
C LEU A 14 7.98 -11.13 -13.94
N ILE A 15 7.65 -11.41 -12.69
CA ILE A 15 6.43 -12.13 -12.33
C ILE A 15 5.35 -11.12 -11.88
N GLY A 16 4.09 -11.44 -12.17
CA GLY A 16 2.92 -10.74 -11.65
C GLY A 16 1.82 -11.72 -11.28
N TRP A 17 0.89 -11.28 -10.45
CA TRP A 17 -0.29 -12.04 -10.04
C TRP A 17 -1.55 -11.20 -10.19
N GLU A 18 -2.60 -11.81 -10.74
CA GLU A 18 -3.91 -11.19 -10.95
C GLU A 18 -4.97 -11.87 -10.08
N LYS A 19 -5.74 -11.08 -9.32
CA LYS A 19 -6.87 -11.57 -8.53
C LYS A 19 -8.13 -10.77 -8.82
N VAL A 20 -9.24 -11.47 -9.06
CA VAL A 20 -10.55 -10.86 -9.28
C VAL A 20 -11.41 -10.95 -8.03
N ARG A 21 -12.12 -9.86 -7.71
CA ARG A 21 -13.02 -9.79 -6.56
C ARG A 21 -14.15 -8.77 -6.80
N PRO A 22 -15.23 -8.80 -6.00
CA PRO A 22 -16.26 -7.77 -6.08
C PRO A 22 -15.75 -6.43 -5.55
N ALA A 23 -16.44 -5.36 -5.94
CA ALA A 23 -16.20 -4.02 -5.41
C ALA A 23 -16.65 -3.93 -3.93
N ARG A 24 -15.80 -3.35 -3.10
CA ARG A 24 -16.06 -3.10 -1.67
C ARG A 24 -16.57 -1.67 -1.51
N VAL A 25 -17.78 -1.53 -0.97
CA VAL A 25 -18.41 -0.24 -0.73
C VAL A 25 -18.63 -0.08 0.77
N ALA A 26 -18.18 1.05 1.32
CA ALA A 26 -18.53 1.48 2.67
C ALA A 26 -19.55 2.62 2.59
N PHE A 27 -20.65 2.48 3.32
CA PHE A 27 -21.72 3.48 3.39
C PHE A 27 -21.62 4.26 4.69
N PHE A 28 -21.56 5.58 4.62
CA PHE A 28 -21.58 6.45 5.81
C PHE A 28 -22.98 7.02 6.01
N VAL A 29 -23.55 6.75 7.18
CA VAL A 29 -24.94 7.08 7.51
C VAL A 29 -25.01 7.72 8.90
N ASP A 30 -25.99 8.59 9.12
CA ASP A 30 -26.28 9.19 10.44
C ASP A 30 -27.78 9.00 10.73
N LYS A 31 -28.13 9.01 12.01
CA LYS A 31 -29.51 8.96 12.46
C LYS A 31 -30.19 10.28 12.07
N SER A 32 -31.11 10.18 11.13
CA SER A 32 -31.86 11.30 10.56
C SER A 32 -33.30 10.89 10.30
N GLU A 33 -34.16 11.86 9.95
CA GLU A 33 -35.58 11.60 9.62
C GLU A 33 -35.74 10.60 8.47
N ASN A 34 -34.82 10.60 7.51
CA ASN A 34 -34.84 9.70 6.35
C ASN A 34 -33.98 8.43 6.53
N ALA A 35 -33.48 8.16 7.74
CA ALA A 35 -32.52 7.07 7.98
C ALA A 35 -33.05 5.70 7.51
N ASP A 36 -34.35 5.45 7.69
CA ASP A 36 -34.94 4.21 7.23
C ASP A 36 -34.94 4.07 5.71
N LEU A 37 -35.29 5.13 4.98
CA LEU A 37 -35.30 5.14 3.51
C LEU A 37 -33.88 5.01 2.95
N ILE A 38 -32.90 5.62 3.64
CA ILE A 38 -31.48 5.45 3.31
C ILE A 38 -31.06 3.99 3.47
N LEU A 39 -31.41 3.35 4.59
CA LEU A 39 -31.10 1.93 4.80
C LEU A 39 -31.84 1.01 3.81
N ASP A 40 -33.11 1.30 3.49
CA ASP A 40 -33.87 0.59 2.46
C ASP A 40 -33.13 0.63 1.11
N ALA A 41 -32.63 1.81 0.73
CA ALA A 41 -31.88 2.03 -0.49
C ALA A 41 -30.51 1.33 -0.50
N ILE A 42 -29.77 1.40 0.61
CA ILE A 42 -28.46 0.73 0.77
C ILE A 42 -28.62 -0.79 0.69
N PHE A 43 -29.64 -1.35 1.34
CA PHE A 43 -29.89 -2.79 1.34
C PHE A 43 -30.27 -3.27 -0.06
N ALA A 44 -31.18 -2.54 -0.73
CA ALA A 44 -31.58 -2.84 -2.10
C ALA A 44 -30.39 -2.82 -3.06
N ASP A 45 -29.55 -1.77 -3.03
CA ASP A 45 -28.34 -1.65 -3.84
C ASP A 45 -27.34 -2.79 -3.56
N SER A 46 -27.06 -3.02 -2.28
CA SER A 46 -26.15 -4.06 -1.83
C SER A 46 -26.60 -5.46 -2.26
N TYR A 47 -27.90 -5.75 -2.25
CA TYR A 47 -28.41 -7.03 -2.76
C TYR A 47 -28.43 -7.12 -4.28
N GLY A 48 -28.44 -5.99 -5.00
CA GLY A 48 -28.39 -5.94 -6.45
C GLY A 48 -27.02 -6.24 -7.06
N ARG A 49 -25.94 -6.08 -6.28
CA ARG A 49 -24.55 -6.20 -6.73
C ARG A 49 -23.86 -7.45 -6.19
N TRP A 50 -22.98 -8.05 -6.99
CA TRP A 50 -22.15 -9.18 -6.58
C TRP A 50 -21.21 -8.76 -5.44
N GLY A 51 -21.15 -9.56 -4.38
CA GLY A 51 -20.44 -9.25 -3.14
C GLY A 51 -21.07 -8.15 -2.28
N GLY A 52 -22.19 -7.55 -2.70
CA GLY A 52 -22.78 -6.43 -1.97
C GLY A 52 -23.41 -6.81 -0.63
N ARG A 53 -23.66 -8.10 -0.39
CA ARG A 53 -24.00 -8.57 0.97
C ARG A 53 -22.94 -8.12 1.99
N PHE A 54 -21.70 -7.94 1.54
CA PHE A 54 -20.55 -7.64 2.38
C PHE A 54 -20.20 -6.15 2.44
N SER A 55 -21.08 -5.25 2.00
CA SER A 55 -20.91 -3.80 2.22
C SER A 55 -20.84 -3.47 3.71
N LEU A 56 -19.92 -2.59 4.11
CA LEU A 56 -19.87 -2.08 5.48
C LEU A 56 -20.76 -0.84 5.63
N ILE A 57 -21.59 -0.77 6.66
CA ILE A 57 -22.35 0.44 6.99
C ILE A 57 -21.74 1.06 8.25
N VAL A 58 -21.19 2.26 8.11
CA VAL A 58 -20.50 2.98 9.17
C VAL A 58 -21.40 4.09 9.71
N PRO A 59 -21.83 4.01 10.98
CA PRO A 59 -22.53 5.10 11.62
C PRO A 59 -21.59 6.29 11.81
N CYS A 60 -22.12 7.45 11.50
CA CYS A 60 -21.52 8.75 11.81
C CYS A 60 -22.34 9.41 12.91
N LYS A 61 -21.70 10.30 13.66
CA LYS A 61 -22.36 11.17 14.63
C LYS A 61 -21.88 12.59 14.38
N GLU A 62 -22.83 13.51 14.17
CA GLU A 62 -22.53 14.93 13.96
C GLU A 62 -21.54 15.16 12.81
N GLY A 63 -21.72 14.41 11.71
CA GLY A 63 -20.86 14.55 10.55
C GLY A 63 -19.46 13.94 10.67
N ARG A 64 -19.20 13.09 11.68
CA ARG A 64 -17.92 12.39 11.88
C ARG A 64 -18.10 10.89 12.00
N ILE A 65 -17.14 10.13 11.47
CA ILE A 65 -17.06 8.67 11.67
C ILE A 65 -16.84 8.39 13.16
N MET A 66 -17.55 7.41 13.70
CA MET A 66 -17.30 6.95 15.06
C MET A 66 -15.93 6.27 15.20
N ASP A 67 -15.16 6.62 16.24
CA ASP A 67 -13.76 6.21 16.37
C ASP A 67 -13.54 4.69 16.33
N ASP A 68 -14.45 3.92 16.92
CA ASP A 68 -14.35 2.46 16.98
C ASP A 68 -14.50 1.77 15.61
N TYR A 69 -15.02 2.47 14.59
CA TYR A 69 -15.15 1.94 13.24
C TYR A 69 -13.90 2.11 12.38
N TRP A 70 -12.95 2.98 12.76
CA TRP A 70 -11.72 3.18 12.00
C TRP A 70 -10.90 1.90 11.79
N PRO A 71 -10.63 1.08 12.83
CA PRO A 71 -9.91 -0.19 12.62
C PRO A 71 -10.63 -1.13 11.66
N TRP A 72 -11.96 -1.11 11.64
CA TRP A 72 -12.73 -1.96 10.73
C TRP A 72 -12.68 -1.42 9.30
N LEU A 73 -12.77 -0.10 9.10
CA LEU A 73 -12.56 0.54 7.81
C LEU A 73 -11.17 0.24 7.25
N ASP A 74 -10.13 0.33 8.07
CA ASP A 74 -8.75 0.03 7.69
C ASP A 74 -8.60 -1.42 7.19
N ALA A 75 -9.26 -2.37 7.88
CA ALA A 75 -9.24 -3.79 7.54
C ALA A 75 -10.14 -4.14 6.34
N PHE A 76 -11.30 -3.50 6.23
CA PHE A 76 -12.29 -3.69 5.16
C PHE A 76 -11.76 -3.16 3.82
N ASP A 77 -11.05 -2.03 3.86
CA ASP A 77 -10.37 -1.42 2.73
C ASP A 77 -11.34 -1.11 1.56
N PRO A 78 -12.24 -0.12 1.71
CA PRO A 78 -13.31 0.13 0.76
C PRO A 78 -12.79 0.72 -0.55
N ASP A 79 -13.13 0.12 -1.69
CA ASP A 79 -12.83 0.69 -3.00
C ASP A 79 -13.59 2.00 -3.23
N ILE A 80 -14.84 2.05 -2.75
CA ILE A 80 -15.73 3.21 -2.85
C ILE A 80 -16.24 3.55 -1.44
N VAL A 81 -16.15 4.83 -1.09
CA VAL A 81 -16.84 5.37 0.08
C VAL A 81 -18.05 6.16 -0.42
N TYR A 82 -19.25 5.77 0.00
CA TYR A 82 -20.49 6.44 -0.35
C TYR A 82 -21.10 7.08 0.90
N SER A 83 -21.13 8.40 0.97
CA SER A 83 -21.54 9.13 2.16
C SER A 83 -22.89 9.82 1.99
N TYR A 84 -23.84 9.45 2.83
CA TYR A 84 -25.11 10.19 3.03
C TYR A 84 -24.94 11.36 4.00
N VAL A 85 -23.77 11.45 4.63
CA VAL A 85 -23.44 12.46 5.64
C VAL A 85 -22.47 13.47 5.05
N LYS A 86 -22.71 14.76 5.30
CA LYS A 86 -21.74 15.80 4.95
C LYS A 86 -20.60 15.77 5.99
N GLN A 87 -19.46 15.22 5.59
CA GLN A 87 -18.23 15.23 6.39
C GLN A 87 -17.54 16.59 6.27
N GLU A 88 -16.80 16.97 7.31
CA GLU A 88 -15.90 18.12 7.27
C GLU A 88 -14.76 17.89 6.26
N PRO A 89 -14.27 18.93 5.56
CA PRO A 89 -13.24 18.77 4.53
C PRO A 89 -11.98 18.02 5.01
N GLY A 90 -11.51 18.29 6.22
CA GLY A 90 -10.35 17.60 6.80
C GLY A 90 -10.59 16.10 7.03
N ALA A 91 -11.80 15.70 7.40
CA ALA A 91 -12.15 14.29 7.58
C ALA A 91 -12.18 13.53 6.25
N VAL A 92 -12.66 14.16 5.18
CA VAL A 92 -12.60 13.60 3.82
C VAL A 92 -11.16 13.38 3.38
N LEU A 93 -10.26 14.34 3.66
CA LEU A 93 -8.84 14.20 3.37
C LEU A 93 -8.18 13.09 4.22
N GLU A 94 -8.55 12.94 5.49
CA GLU A 94 -8.08 11.84 6.34
C GLU A 94 -8.50 10.46 5.78
N ILE A 95 -9.76 10.30 5.36
CA ILE A 95 -10.25 9.08 4.69
C ILE A 95 -9.38 8.76 3.47
N HIS A 96 -9.09 9.80 2.70
CA HIS A 96 -8.28 9.74 1.50
C HIS A 96 -6.80 9.38 1.78
N GLU A 97 -6.23 9.79 2.90
CA GLU A 97 -4.87 9.41 3.32
C GLU A 97 -4.81 8.00 3.93
N ARG A 98 -5.80 7.64 4.76
CA ARG A 98 -5.81 6.38 5.51
C ARG A 98 -6.31 5.19 4.70
N LEU A 99 -7.29 5.37 3.83
CA LEU A 99 -7.95 4.28 3.10
C LEU A 99 -7.64 4.28 1.60
N SER A 100 -7.23 5.42 1.02
CA SER A 100 -6.99 5.58 -0.42
C SER A 100 -8.11 4.97 -1.29
N PRO A 101 -9.40 5.31 -1.05
CA PRO A 101 -10.48 4.78 -1.87
C PRO A 101 -10.31 5.27 -3.31
N GLY A 102 -10.74 4.45 -4.27
CA GLY A 102 -10.76 4.84 -5.68
C GLY A 102 -11.77 5.96 -5.91
N ASP A 103 -12.87 5.97 -5.15
CA ASP A 103 -13.85 7.05 -5.17
C ASP A 103 -14.43 7.40 -3.80
N TYR A 104 -14.73 8.69 -3.60
CA TYR A 104 -15.49 9.20 -2.48
C TYR A 104 -16.69 9.97 -3.03
N ILE A 105 -17.87 9.39 -2.87
CA ILE A 105 -19.12 9.90 -3.43
C ILE A 105 -19.98 10.42 -2.29
N ARG A 106 -20.41 11.69 -2.40
CA ARG A 106 -21.42 12.26 -1.50
C ARG A 106 -22.79 12.17 -2.16
N HIS A 107 -23.76 11.62 -1.44
CA HIS A 107 -25.14 11.58 -1.89
C HIS A 107 -25.71 12.99 -2.05
N ALA A 108 -26.30 13.27 -3.21
CA ALA A 108 -26.95 14.55 -3.48
C ALA A 108 -28.38 14.51 -2.91
N PRO A 109 -28.78 15.47 -2.06
CA PRO A 109 -30.13 15.50 -1.52
C PRO A 109 -31.14 15.74 -2.64
N VAL A 110 -32.17 14.89 -2.72
CA VAL A 110 -33.29 15.07 -3.66
C VAL A 110 -34.32 16.01 -3.03
N ALA A 111 -34.59 17.14 -3.68
CA ALA A 111 -35.61 18.11 -3.23
C ALA A 111 -37.01 17.64 -3.65
N ARG A 112 -37.58 16.67 -2.94
CA ARG A 112 -38.99 16.27 -3.04
C ARG A 112 -39.70 16.48 -1.70
N ALA A 113 -40.99 16.81 -1.76
CA ALA A 113 -41.81 17.03 -0.56
C ALA A 113 -42.02 15.75 0.26
N GLN A 114 -42.02 14.59 -0.39
CA GLN A 114 -42.07 13.26 0.23
C GLN A 114 -41.06 12.37 -0.50
N PRO A 115 -39.84 12.20 0.05
CA PRO A 115 -38.84 11.33 -0.56
C PRO A 115 -39.22 9.86 -0.37
N ASP A 116 -38.79 9.02 -1.31
CA ASP A 116 -38.89 7.57 -1.21
C ASP A 116 -37.51 6.90 -1.21
N ALA A 117 -37.46 5.58 -1.09
CA ALA A 117 -36.18 4.85 -1.08
C ALA A 117 -35.41 4.95 -2.42
N ALA A 118 -36.09 5.20 -3.55
CA ALA A 118 -35.43 5.37 -4.83
C ALA A 118 -34.65 6.69 -4.90
N ASP A 119 -35.13 7.73 -4.21
CA ASP A 119 -34.42 9.00 -4.07
C ASP A 119 -33.08 8.86 -3.33
N PHE A 120 -32.94 7.86 -2.46
CA PHE A 120 -31.71 7.57 -1.71
C PHE A 120 -30.82 6.50 -2.35
N ARG A 121 -31.15 6.01 -3.55
CA ARG A 121 -30.38 4.94 -4.19
C ARG A 121 -28.94 5.39 -4.48
N PRO A 122 -27.91 4.61 -4.09
CA PRO A 122 -26.54 4.88 -4.48
C PRO A 122 -26.40 5.02 -5.99
N HIS A 123 -25.63 6.01 -6.42
CA HIS A 123 -25.28 6.22 -7.82
C HIS A 123 -23.77 6.19 -7.98
N TYR A 124 -23.30 5.29 -8.84
CA TYR A 124 -21.89 5.09 -9.13
C TYR A 124 -21.62 5.54 -10.56
N ASP A 125 -20.44 6.11 -10.81
CA ASP A 125 -20.00 6.47 -12.17
C ASP A 125 -19.88 5.22 -13.08
N GLN A 126 -19.89 4.01 -12.51
CA GLN A 126 -19.83 2.73 -13.22
C GLN A 126 -20.80 1.71 -12.63
N ALA A 127 -21.47 0.96 -13.51
CA ALA A 127 -22.28 -0.18 -13.08
C ALA A 127 -21.40 -1.30 -12.53
N LEU A 128 -21.64 -1.69 -11.28
CA LEU A 128 -20.98 -2.84 -10.66
C LEU A 128 -21.65 -4.14 -11.11
N LEU A 129 -20.90 -5.25 -11.15
CA LEU A 129 -21.43 -6.55 -11.57
C LEU A 129 -22.66 -6.96 -10.74
N SER A 130 -23.74 -7.36 -11.40
CA SER A 130 -25.00 -7.72 -10.73
C SER A 130 -24.88 -9.04 -9.95
N SER A 131 -25.59 -9.17 -8.82
CA SER A 131 -25.75 -10.43 -8.08
C SER A 131 -26.46 -11.52 -8.91
N MET A 132 -27.28 -11.12 -9.88
CA MET A 132 -27.92 -12.03 -10.84
C MET A 132 -26.92 -12.76 -11.73
N SER A 133 -25.67 -12.29 -11.84
CA SER A 133 -24.60 -13.01 -12.56
C SER A 133 -24.34 -14.42 -12.00
N THR A 134 -24.69 -14.69 -10.74
CA THR A 134 -24.44 -15.97 -10.07
C THR A 134 -25.46 -17.07 -10.40
N VAL A 135 -26.60 -16.73 -11.02
CA VAL A 135 -27.74 -17.65 -11.16
C VAL A 135 -27.45 -18.87 -12.03
N PHE A 136 -26.65 -18.74 -13.10
CA PHE A 136 -26.31 -19.87 -13.96
C PHE A 136 -25.45 -20.91 -13.24
N ARG A 137 -24.45 -20.44 -12.48
CA ARG A 137 -23.61 -21.33 -11.67
C ARG A 137 -24.42 -21.99 -10.56
N LEU A 138 -25.30 -21.23 -9.90
CA LEU A 138 -26.22 -21.79 -8.90
C LEU A 138 -27.12 -22.88 -9.51
N ALA A 139 -27.75 -22.61 -10.66
CA ALA A 139 -28.63 -23.56 -11.34
C ALA A 139 -27.89 -24.85 -11.76
N ARG A 140 -26.61 -24.75 -12.12
CA ARG A 140 -25.79 -25.88 -12.56
C ARG A 140 -25.25 -26.74 -11.41
N HIS A 141 -24.91 -26.13 -10.27
CA HIS A 141 -24.10 -26.79 -9.23
C HIS A 141 -24.74 -26.92 -7.85
N SER A 142 -25.92 -26.34 -7.60
CA SER A 142 -26.58 -26.41 -6.29
C SER A 142 -27.64 -27.52 -6.20
N PRO A 143 -27.89 -28.10 -5.01
CA PRO A 143 -29.08 -28.92 -4.76
C PRO A 143 -30.39 -28.20 -5.11
N LEU A 144 -30.42 -26.86 -5.00
CA LEU A 144 -31.52 -26.00 -5.46
C LEU A 144 -31.77 -26.10 -6.98
N GLY A 145 -30.76 -26.57 -7.74
CA GLY A 145 -30.81 -26.83 -9.17
C GLY A 145 -31.24 -28.26 -9.55
N GLN A 146 -31.59 -29.13 -8.59
CA GLN A 146 -32.17 -30.45 -8.91
C GLN A 146 -33.65 -30.38 -9.33
N GLY A 147 -34.25 -29.17 -9.37
CA GLY A 147 -35.52 -28.87 -10.02
C GLY A 147 -35.34 -28.10 -11.35
N PRO A 148 -36.41 -27.85 -12.12
CA PRO A 148 -36.28 -27.33 -13.49
C PRO A 148 -35.71 -25.91 -13.60
N LYS A 149 -35.82 -25.04 -12.56
CA LYS A 149 -35.26 -23.68 -12.50
C LYS A 149 -35.09 -23.20 -11.05
N VAL A 150 -34.07 -22.36 -10.79
CA VAL A 150 -33.93 -21.64 -9.51
C VAL A 150 -35.09 -20.65 -9.36
N LYS A 151 -35.77 -20.63 -8.21
CA LYS A 151 -36.81 -19.64 -7.91
C LYS A 151 -36.25 -18.50 -7.07
N VAL A 152 -36.34 -17.26 -7.54
CA VAL A 152 -35.92 -16.05 -6.82
C VAL A 152 -37.15 -15.30 -6.34
N ILE A 153 -37.22 -15.01 -5.04
CA ILE A 153 -38.35 -14.31 -4.43
C ILE A 153 -38.37 -12.85 -4.90
N ASP A 154 -39.55 -12.38 -5.31
CA ASP A 154 -39.79 -11.00 -5.73
C ASP A 154 -41.22 -10.56 -5.37
N SER A 155 -41.51 -9.27 -5.50
CA SER A 155 -42.83 -8.68 -5.26
C SER A 155 -43.36 -7.98 -6.50
N TRP A 156 -44.63 -8.18 -6.85
CA TRP A 156 -45.23 -7.52 -8.00
C TRP A 156 -45.34 -6.02 -7.81
N HIS A 157 -45.49 -5.26 -8.91
CA HIS A 157 -45.32 -3.82 -8.84
C HIS A 157 -46.40 -3.09 -8.02
N THR A 158 -47.57 -3.72 -7.86
CA THR A 158 -48.71 -3.23 -7.07
C THR A 158 -48.61 -3.58 -5.59
N GLU A 159 -47.72 -4.51 -5.23
CA GLU A 159 -47.51 -4.91 -3.85
C GLU A 159 -46.48 -4.01 -3.18
N LYS A 160 -46.73 -3.67 -1.92
CA LYS A 160 -45.75 -2.99 -1.06
C LYS A 160 -45.05 -4.04 -0.20
N ALA A 161 -43.88 -4.48 -0.64
CA ALA A 161 -43.06 -5.41 0.13
C ALA A 161 -42.74 -4.85 1.52
N SER A 162 -42.85 -5.69 2.55
CA SER A 162 -42.54 -5.32 3.92
C SER A 162 -41.02 -5.18 4.12
N ARG A 163 -40.60 -4.46 5.17
CA ARG A 163 -39.19 -4.43 5.57
C ARG A 163 -38.69 -5.79 6.05
N LEU A 164 -39.57 -6.64 6.59
CA LEU A 164 -39.22 -8.02 6.93
C LEU A 164 -38.72 -8.78 5.70
N LEU A 165 -39.43 -8.69 4.57
CA LEU A 165 -38.98 -9.29 3.31
C LEU A 165 -37.74 -8.60 2.74
N MET A 166 -37.79 -7.26 2.64
CA MET A 166 -36.76 -6.47 1.99
C MET A 166 -35.42 -6.51 2.70
N ASP A 167 -35.39 -6.46 4.03
CA ASP A 167 -34.15 -6.49 4.80
C ASP A 167 -33.50 -7.87 4.80
N ASN A 168 -34.29 -8.95 4.87
CA ASN A 168 -33.76 -10.31 4.99
C ASN A 168 -33.43 -10.97 3.64
N LEU A 169 -34.34 -10.86 2.67
CA LEU A 169 -34.24 -11.60 1.39
C LEU A 169 -33.97 -10.69 0.20
N GLY A 170 -34.40 -9.42 0.28
CA GLY A 170 -34.40 -8.50 -0.85
C GLY A 170 -35.36 -8.94 -1.96
N SER A 171 -35.53 -8.09 -2.97
CA SER A 171 -36.39 -8.36 -4.13
C SER A 171 -35.70 -7.95 -5.42
N CYS A 172 -35.93 -8.68 -6.51
CA CYS A 172 -35.34 -8.33 -7.81
C CYS A 172 -35.79 -6.94 -8.26
N ARG A 173 -37.04 -6.55 -7.99
CA ARG A 173 -37.57 -5.23 -8.35
C ARG A 173 -36.84 -4.08 -7.67
N ALA A 174 -36.62 -4.16 -6.35
CA ALA A 174 -35.94 -3.09 -5.63
C ALA A 174 -34.43 -3.10 -5.91
N SER A 175 -33.82 -4.28 -5.95
CA SER A 175 -32.38 -4.45 -6.16
C SER A 175 -31.96 -4.24 -7.62
N GLY A 176 -32.84 -4.43 -8.58
CA GLY A 176 -32.60 -4.15 -10.00
C GLY A 176 -32.73 -2.67 -10.31
N ALA A 177 -31.83 -2.11 -11.12
CA ALA A 177 -31.89 -0.70 -11.54
C ALA A 177 -33.02 -0.44 -12.54
N SER A 178 -33.40 -1.43 -13.35
CA SER A 178 -34.43 -1.32 -14.38
C SER A 178 -35.84 -1.71 -13.92
N GLY A 179 -35.98 -2.33 -12.75
CA GLY A 179 -37.25 -2.90 -12.27
C GLY A 179 -37.79 -4.06 -13.13
N ILE A 180 -37.02 -4.55 -14.10
CA ILE A 180 -37.42 -5.62 -15.04
C ILE A 180 -36.50 -6.82 -14.84
N TYR A 181 -37.10 -8.00 -14.65
CA TYR A 181 -36.37 -9.26 -14.60
C TYR A 181 -35.72 -9.55 -15.96
N PRO A 182 -34.42 -9.88 -16.03
CA PRO A 182 -33.76 -10.11 -17.30
C PRO A 182 -34.34 -11.34 -18.02
N ASN A 183 -34.83 -11.16 -19.25
CA ASN A 183 -35.42 -12.25 -20.05
C ASN A 183 -34.41 -13.39 -20.31
N ASP A 184 -33.14 -13.03 -20.42
CA ASP A 184 -32.01 -13.91 -20.67
C ASP A 184 -31.68 -14.78 -19.42
N ALA A 185 -32.08 -14.38 -18.22
CA ALA A 185 -31.98 -15.20 -17.00
C ALA A 185 -33.03 -16.32 -16.93
N GLN A 186 -34.13 -16.24 -17.71
CA GLN A 186 -35.27 -17.17 -17.63
C GLN A 186 -34.90 -18.64 -17.91
N GLY A 187 -33.78 -18.90 -18.58
CA GLY A 187 -33.27 -20.25 -18.85
C GLY A 187 -32.74 -20.96 -17.59
N ALA A 188 -32.27 -20.21 -16.60
CA ALA A 188 -31.65 -20.76 -15.38
C ALA A 188 -32.45 -20.47 -14.10
N ALA A 189 -33.12 -19.31 -14.05
CA ALA A 189 -33.88 -18.86 -12.90
C ALA A 189 -35.22 -18.23 -13.31
N GLY A 190 -36.23 -18.40 -12.47
CA GLY A 190 -37.52 -17.71 -12.57
C GLY A 190 -37.84 -16.95 -11.30
N LEU A 191 -38.81 -16.05 -11.37
CA LEU A 191 -39.31 -15.34 -10.20
C LEU A 191 -40.43 -16.13 -9.52
N LEU A 192 -40.40 -16.18 -8.19
CA LEU A 192 -41.53 -16.54 -7.35
C LEU A 192 -42.11 -15.25 -6.79
N THR A 193 -43.17 -14.76 -7.43
CA THR A 193 -43.65 -13.39 -7.22
C THR A 193 -44.80 -13.33 -6.22
N ILE A 194 -44.66 -12.46 -5.22
CA ILE A 194 -45.70 -12.16 -4.25
C ILE A 194 -46.72 -11.22 -4.91
N VAL A 195 -47.97 -11.70 -5.00
CA VAL A 195 -49.14 -10.96 -5.52
C VAL A 195 -50.37 -11.41 -4.74
N SER A 196 -51.02 -10.48 -4.05
CA SER A 196 -52.29 -10.73 -3.34
C SER A 196 -53.38 -11.25 -4.31
N ASP A 197 -54.30 -12.08 -3.80
CA ASP A 197 -55.41 -12.57 -4.62
C ASP A 197 -56.29 -11.42 -5.15
N GLU A 198 -56.46 -10.36 -4.35
CA GLU A 198 -57.13 -9.13 -4.77
C GLU A 198 -56.42 -8.50 -5.98
N SER A 199 -55.10 -8.24 -5.86
CA SER A 199 -54.34 -7.65 -6.95
C SER A 199 -54.29 -8.52 -8.21
N PHE A 200 -54.30 -9.84 -8.05
CA PHE A 200 -54.27 -10.80 -9.16
C PHE A 200 -55.59 -10.81 -9.96
N HIS A 201 -56.73 -10.71 -9.28
CA HIS A 201 -58.05 -10.71 -9.94
C HIS A 201 -58.42 -9.35 -10.54
N GLU A 202 -57.79 -8.27 -10.09
CA GLU A 202 -57.98 -6.93 -10.64
C GLU A 202 -57.26 -6.74 -11.99
N ARG A 203 -58.02 -6.66 -13.08
CA ARG A 203 -57.48 -6.45 -14.44
C ARG A 203 -56.60 -5.20 -14.58
N ARG A 204 -56.82 -4.16 -13.77
CA ARG A 204 -56.04 -2.91 -13.79
C ARG A 204 -54.57 -3.09 -13.37
N ASN A 205 -54.26 -4.18 -12.66
CA ASN A 205 -52.91 -4.44 -12.13
C ASN A 205 -52.02 -5.22 -13.11
N ALA A 206 -52.55 -5.54 -14.30
CA ALA A 206 -51.83 -6.15 -15.42
C ALA A 206 -51.01 -7.41 -15.05
N VAL A 207 -51.46 -8.20 -14.08
CA VAL A 207 -50.77 -9.40 -13.63
C VAL A 207 -50.93 -10.53 -14.67
N PRO A 208 -49.84 -11.11 -15.21
CA PRO A 208 -49.94 -12.21 -16.16
C PRO A 208 -50.55 -13.48 -15.52
N GLN A 209 -51.44 -14.17 -16.24
CA GLN A 209 -52.02 -15.43 -15.76
C GLN A 209 -50.99 -16.57 -15.63
N THR A 210 -49.86 -16.46 -16.32
CA THR A 210 -48.76 -17.42 -16.32
C THR A 210 -47.70 -17.13 -15.24
N LEU A 211 -47.90 -16.11 -14.40
CA LEU A 211 -46.97 -15.73 -13.33
C LEU A 211 -46.89 -16.81 -12.25
N ASP A 212 -45.68 -17.27 -11.93
CA ASP A 212 -45.43 -18.17 -10.78
C ASP A 212 -45.60 -17.36 -9.48
N ARG A 213 -46.82 -17.36 -8.95
CA ARG A 213 -47.25 -16.45 -7.88
C ARG A 213 -47.47 -17.13 -6.54
N ILE A 214 -47.33 -16.35 -5.48
CA ILE A 214 -47.75 -16.68 -4.12
C ILE A 214 -48.54 -15.50 -3.51
N PRO A 215 -49.57 -15.77 -2.68
CA PRO A 215 -50.50 -14.72 -2.25
C PRO A 215 -49.91 -13.74 -1.23
N HIS A 216 -49.01 -14.20 -0.36
CA HIS A 216 -48.49 -13.41 0.77
C HIS A 216 -47.03 -13.76 1.10
N GLU A 217 -46.33 -12.83 1.77
CA GLU A 217 -44.91 -12.98 2.13
C GLU A 217 -44.61 -14.19 3.02
N TYR A 218 -45.54 -14.58 3.90
CA TYR A 218 -45.43 -15.77 4.74
C TYR A 218 -45.17 -17.04 3.92
N GLN A 219 -45.83 -17.19 2.77
CA GLN A 219 -45.58 -18.30 1.84
C GLN A 219 -44.18 -18.21 1.23
N ALA A 220 -43.68 -17.01 0.93
CA ALA A 220 -42.34 -16.79 0.39
C ALA A 220 -41.28 -17.27 1.38
N PHE A 221 -41.39 -16.87 2.65
CA PHE A 221 -40.50 -17.32 3.72
C PHE A 221 -40.58 -18.83 3.95
N LYS A 222 -41.76 -19.44 3.81
CA LYS A 222 -41.91 -20.90 3.88
C LYS A 222 -41.16 -21.61 2.75
N GLN A 223 -41.25 -21.11 1.51
CA GLN A 223 -40.51 -21.65 0.37
C GLN A 223 -38.99 -21.46 0.57
N PHE A 224 -38.58 -20.29 1.08
CA PHE A 224 -37.18 -20.04 1.42
C PHE A 224 -36.65 -20.99 2.52
N ALA A 225 -37.42 -21.17 3.60
CA ALA A 225 -37.06 -22.07 4.71
C ALA A 225 -36.88 -23.52 4.25
N ASN A 226 -37.71 -23.96 3.30
CA ASN A 226 -37.65 -25.31 2.73
C ASN A 226 -36.57 -25.48 1.65
N GLY A 227 -35.81 -24.42 1.32
CA GLY A 227 -34.83 -24.48 0.24
C GLY A 227 -35.46 -24.71 -1.13
N THR A 228 -36.67 -24.20 -1.38
CA THR A 228 -37.32 -24.27 -2.71
C THR A 228 -37.28 -22.94 -3.44
N ALA A 229 -36.92 -21.86 -2.74
CA ALA A 229 -36.69 -20.54 -3.30
C ALA A 229 -35.49 -19.86 -2.62
N THR A 230 -34.90 -18.87 -3.29
CA THR A 230 -33.78 -18.05 -2.80
C THR A 230 -34.13 -16.56 -2.85
N GLY A 231 -33.34 -15.74 -2.18
CA GLY A 231 -33.46 -14.28 -2.20
C GLY A 231 -32.26 -13.61 -2.88
N MET A 232 -32.42 -12.34 -3.24
CA MET A 232 -31.32 -11.50 -3.74
C MET A 232 -30.17 -11.40 -2.73
N SER A 233 -30.48 -11.46 -1.43
CA SER A 233 -29.47 -11.45 -0.36
C SER A 233 -28.48 -12.60 -0.48
N LEU A 234 -28.93 -13.82 -0.81
CA LEU A 234 -28.04 -14.96 -1.04
C LEU A 234 -27.30 -14.85 -2.37
N LEU A 235 -27.97 -14.44 -3.45
CA LEU A 235 -27.33 -14.22 -4.76
C LEU A 235 -26.18 -13.22 -4.67
N SER A 236 -26.31 -12.18 -3.85
CA SER A 236 -25.26 -11.18 -3.63
C SER A 236 -24.05 -11.70 -2.85
N ALA A 237 -24.15 -12.84 -2.16
CA ALA A 237 -23.09 -13.43 -1.37
C ALA A 237 -22.32 -14.53 -2.09
N MET A 238 -23.02 -15.29 -2.95
CA MET A 238 -22.46 -16.49 -3.55
C MET A 238 -21.25 -16.20 -4.43
N TYR A 239 -20.26 -17.09 -4.33
CA TYR A 239 -19.02 -17.06 -5.11
C TYR A 239 -18.20 -15.78 -4.98
N ALA A 240 -18.55 -14.87 -4.05
CA ALA A 240 -17.88 -13.61 -3.87
C ALA A 240 -16.69 -13.78 -2.90
N PRO A 241 -15.45 -13.55 -3.35
CA PRO A 241 -14.36 -13.27 -2.44
C PRO A 241 -14.72 -12.12 -1.50
N ARG A 242 -14.43 -12.27 -0.21
CA ARG A 242 -14.67 -11.22 0.79
C ARG A 242 -13.64 -11.25 1.91
N MET A 243 -13.58 -10.15 2.64
CA MET A 243 -12.84 -10.08 3.89
C MET A 243 -13.55 -10.91 4.97
N GLU A 244 -12.93 -12.01 5.40
CA GLU A 244 -13.43 -12.82 6.50
C GLU A 244 -12.89 -12.27 7.82
N VAL A 245 -13.81 -11.90 8.71
CA VAL A 245 -13.50 -11.44 10.07
C VAL A 245 -14.05 -12.45 11.06
N GLN A 246 -13.18 -13.30 11.61
CA GLN A 246 -13.59 -14.30 12.61
C GLN A 246 -13.58 -13.70 14.00
N ASP A 247 -14.75 -13.20 14.43
CA ASP A 247 -14.96 -12.66 15.77
C ASP A 247 -15.85 -13.59 16.59
N GLN A 248 -15.38 -14.06 17.74
CA GLN A 248 -16.12 -15.05 18.55
C GLN A 248 -17.49 -14.53 19.03
N ARG A 249 -17.68 -13.22 19.20
CA ARG A 249 -18.97 -12.67 19.63
C ARG A 249 -20.02 -12.78 18.54
N TRP A 250 -19.64 -12.65 17.28
CA TRP A 250 -20.57 -12.55 16.14
C TRP A 250 -20.59 -13.80 15.24
N SER A 251 -19.46 -14.49 15.12
CA SER A 251 -19.24 -15.58 14.15
C SER A 251 -19.71 -16.95 14.62
N THR A 252 -19.90 -17.16 15.92
CA THR A 252 -20.16 -18.50 16.50
C THR A 252 -21.64 -18.81 16.70
N SER A 253 -22.54 -17.89 16.38
CA SER A 253 -23.99 -18.07 16.52
C SER A 253 -24.73 -17.38 15.38
N PHE A 254 -25.88 -17.94 15.01
CA PHE A 254 -26.88 -17.24 14.20
C PHE A 254 -27.37 -16.01 14.97
N ASN A 255 -27.41 -14.85 14.31
CA ASN A 255 -27.81 -13.59 14.95
C ASN A 255 -29.25 -13.23 14.55
N LEU A 256 -30.21 -13.52 15.42
CA LEU A 256 -31.59 -13.06 15.28
C LEU A 256 -31.71 -11.69 15.91
N VAL A 257 -31.95 -10.66 15.11
CA VAL A 257 -32.12 -9.28 15.59
C VAL A 257 -33.60 -8.95 15.71
N VAL A 258 -34.03 -8.50 16.89
CA VAL A 258 -35.41 -8.12 17.20
C VAL A 258 -35.48 -6.61 17.33
N GLY A 259 -36.30 -5.96 16.49
CA GLY A 259 -36.52 -4.51 16.51
C GLY A 259 -36.48 -3.87 15.12
N ASP A 260 -36.98 -2.64 15.02
CA ASP A 260 -37.09 -1.87 13.76
C ASP A 260 -36.38 -0.52 13.80
N SER A 261 -35.61 -0.21 14.84
CA SER A 261 -34.89 1.06 14.84
C SER A 261 -33.73 1.06 13.85
N PHE A 262 -33.25 2.26 13.55
CA PHE A 262 -31.99 2.47 12.84
C PHE A 262 -30.84 1.62 13.41
N GLU A 263 -30.69 1.59 14.74
CA GLU A 263 -29.67 0.82 15.44
C GLU A 263 -29.86 -0.70 15.28
N ASP A 264 -31.09 -1.20 15.35
CA ASP A 264 -31.38 -2.63 15.12
C ASP A 264 -31.04 -3.05 13.69
N ARG A 265 -31.37 -2.20 12.71
CA ARG A 265 -31.07 -2.48 11.30
C ARG A 265 -29.56 -2.42 11.00
N LEU A 266 -28.84 -1.49 11.64
CA LEU A 266 -27.37 -1.45 11.59
C LEU A 266 -26.75 -2.71 12.22
N LEU A 267 -27.24 -3.14 13.39
CA LEU A 267 -26.81 -4.35 14.07
C LEU A 267 -27.01 -5.58 13.20
N PHE A 268 -28.21 -5.73 12.62
CA PHE A 268 -28.54 -6.81 11.68
C PHE A 268 -27.56 -6.87 10.51
N TRP A 269 -27.32 -5.73 9.86
CA TRP A 269 -26.47 -5.69 8.68
C TRP A 269 -25.00 -5.97 9.02
N ASN A 270 -24.43 -5.24 9.98
CA ASN A 270 -23.00 -5.33 10.26
C ASN A 270 -22.61 -6.64 10.95
N ALA A 271 -23.46 -7.23 11.81
CA ALA A 271 -23.17 -8.50 12.45
C ALA A 271 -22.92 -9.62 11.43
N ARG A 272 -23.58 -9.56 10.27
CA ARG A 272 -23.45 -10.58 9.23
C ARG A 272 -22.08 -10.60 8.55
N LEU A 273 -21.35 -9.49 8.61
CA LEU A 273 -20.02 -9.35 7.99
C LEU A 273 -18.97 -10.19 8.72
N SER A 274 -19.24 -10.56 9.98
CA SER A 274 -18.37 -11.37 10.83
C SER A 274 -18.66 -12.86 10.75
N ILE A 275 -19.64 -13.28 9.95
CA ILE A 275 -19.96 -14.70 9.76
C ILE A 275 -18.83 -15.37 8.96
N PRO A 276 -18.48 -16.65 9.22
CA PRO A 276 -17.49 -17.39 8.44
C PRO A 276 -17.90 -17.58 6.97
N SER A 277 -16.93 -17.59 6.04
CA SER A 277 -17.22 -17.66 4.58
C SER A 277 -17.78 -19.01 4.13
N TRP A 278 -17.57 -20.08 4.90
CA TRP A 278 -18.17 -21.38 4.61
C TRP A 278 -19.70 -21.41 4.76
N LEU A 279 -20.30 -20.36 5.33
CA LEU A 279 -21.74 -20.19 5.53
C LEU A 279 -22.39 -19.18 4.55
N ASP A 280 -21.64 -18.63 3.59
CA ASP A 280 -22.15 -17.60 2.67
C ASP A 280 -23.32 -18.08 1.78
N GLY A 281 -23.47 -19.39 1.61
CA GLY A 281 -24.59 -20.03 0.91
C GLY A 281 -25.93 -20.03 1.68
N ASP A 282 -25.95 -19.55 2.92
CA ASP A 282 -27.16 -19.52 3.77
C ASP A 282 -27.33 -18.18 4.51
N ILE A 283 -28.43 -18.07 5.26
CA ILE A 283 -28.67 -17.00 6.22
C ILE A 283 -28.02 -17.35 7.55
N CYS A 284 -27.35 -16.37 8.14
CA CYS A 284 -26.72 -16.46 9.46
C CYS A 284 -27.10 -15.28 10.36
N CYS A 285 -27.83 -14.33 9.78
CA CYS A 285 -28.46 -13.22 10.47
C CYS A 285 -29.86 -13.06 9.90
N PHE A 286 -30.82 -12.74 10.76
CA PHE A 286 -32.21 -12.50 10.36
C PHE A 286 -32.79 -11.42 11.27
N ARG A 287 -33.59 -10.51 10.73
CA ARG A 287 -34.26 -9.44 11.47
C ARG A 287 -35.76 -9.69 11.53
N VAL A 288 -36.35 -9.45 12.69
CA VAL A 288 -37.80 -9.47 12.92
C VAL A 288 -38.21 -8.29 13.79
N THR A 289 -39.46 -7.86 13.69
CA THR A 289 -40.04 -6.88 14.59
C THR A 289 -40.88 -7.56 15.67
N MET A 290 -41.21 -6.83 16.74
CA MET A 290 -42.17 -7.32 17.73
C MET A 290 -43.57 -7.49 17.14
N GLU A 291 -43.93 -6.71 16.13
CA GLU A 291 -45.20 -6.85 15.41
C GLU A 291 -45.26 -8.20 14.67
N ASP A 292 -44.19 -8.58 13.96
CA ASP A 292 -44.10 -9.87 13.28
C ASP A 292 -44.21 -11.05 14.27
N LEU A 293 -43.62 -10.92 15.46
CA LEU A 293 -43.65 -11.95 16.50
C LEU A 293 -45.01 -12.06 17.20
N ASN A 294 -45.86 -11.04 17.13
CA ASN A 294 -47.22 -11.08 17.67
C ASN A 294 -48.21 -11.78 16.73
N ASP A 295 -47.82 -12.07 15.48
CA ASP A 295 -48.59 -12.92 14.58
C ASP A 295 -48.65 -14.37 15.11
N LEU A 296 -49.81 -15.04 14.96
CA LEU A 296 -50.03 -16.37 15.53
C LEU A 296 -49.26 -17.49 14.81
N ASP A 297 -48.83 -17.27 13.58
CA ASP A 297 -48.22 -18.29 12.73
C ASP A 297 -46.76 -17.98 12.38
N PHE A 298 -46.35 -16.71 12.39
CA PHE A 298 -44.97 -16.33 12.08
C PHE A 298 -43.91 -16.93 13.04
N PRO A 299 -44.09 -16.98 14.38
CA PRO A 299 -43.13 -17.64 15.29
C PRO A 299 -42.88 -19.12 14.94
N LYS A 300 -43.91 -19.84 14.50
CA LYS A 300 -43.79 -21.24 14.02
C LYS A 300 -42.90 -21.32 12.79
N LEU A 301 -43.14 -20.42 11.83
CA LEU A 301 -42.36 -20.35 10.61
C LEU A 301 -40.91 -19.94 10.90
N LEU A 302 -40.68 -19.00 11.81
CA LEU A 302 -39.35 -18.56 12.21
C LEU A 302 -38.58 -19.69 12.90
N ALA A 303 -39.21 -20.42 13.83
CA ALA A 303 -38.61 -21.60 14.46
C ALA A 303 -38.26 -22.67 13.42
N HIS A 304 -39.16 -22.94 12.45
CA HIS A 304 -38.89 -23.86 11.35
C HIS A 304 -37.72 -23.42 10.47
N LEU A 305 -37.68 -22.14 10.09
CA LEU A 305 -36.61 -21.55 9.29
C LEU A 305 -35.26 -21.67 10.01
N ILE A 306 -35.18 -21.28 11.29
CA ILE A 306 -33.94 -21.37 12.06
C ILE A 306 -33.51 -22.83 12.21
N ASN A 307 -34.42 -23.73 12.56
CA ASN A 307 -34.12 -25.16 12.68
C ASN A 307 -33.61 -25.79 11.36
N THR A 308 -34.07 -25.28 10.21
CA THR A 308 -33.71 -25.86 8.90
C THR A 308 -32.45 -25.23 8.30
N ARG A 309 -32.22 -23.94 8.54
CA ARG A 309 -31.19 -23.13 7.84
C ARG A 309 -30.05 -22.66 8.75
N ASN A 310 -30.20 -22.77 10.07
CA ASN A 310 -29.10 -22.43 10.98
C ASN A 310 -28.05 -23.55 11.01
N HIS A 311 -26.91 -23.27 10.38
CA HIS A 311 -25.74 -24.15 10.40
C HIS A 311 -24.58 -23.60 11.25
N VAL A 312 -24.79 -22.52 12.01
CA VAL A 312 -23.74 -21.86 12.78
C VAL A 312 -23.48 -22.62 14.07
N ASN A 313 -22.33 -23.30 14.18
CA ASN A 313 -22.02 -24.18 15.32
C ASN A 313 -20.59 -24.01 15.88
N GLY A 314 -20.04 -22.80 15.79
CA GLY A 314 -18.68 -22.50 16.28
C GLY A 314 -17.53 -23.23 15.56
N GLY A 315 -17.82 -23.96 14.47
CA GLY A 315 -16.81 -24.61 13.62
C GLY A 315 -16.39 -26.01 14.05
N THR A 316 -16.97 -26.58 15.12
CA THR A 316 -16.57 -27.89 15.67
C THR A 316 -17.59 -29.01 15.43
N GLY A 317 -18.59 -28.80 14.55
CA GLY A 317 -19.60 -29.82 14.26
C GLY A 317 -20.62 -30.05 15.39
N GLY A 318 -20.77 -29.07 16.30
CA GLY A 318 -21.70 -29.15 17.43
C GLY A 318 -23.14 -28.72 17.12
N GLN A 319 -23.96 -28.62 18.18
CA GLN A 319 -25.33 -28.09 18.11
C GLN A 319 -25.31 -26.65 17.54
N PRO A 320 -26.19 -26.33 16.58
CA PRO A 320 -26.37 -24.96 16.09
C PRO A 320 -26.66 -23.98 17.24
N GLN A 321 -26.01 -22.84 17.19
CA GLN A 321 -26.07 -21.78 18.19
C GLN A 321 -26.93 -20.63 17.64
N LEU A 322 -27.81 -20.09 18.48
CA LEU A 322 -28.65 -18.93 18.21
C LEU A 322 -28.38 -17.87 19.27
N ARG A 323 -28.20 -16.62 18.84
CA ARG A 323 -28.24 -15.47 19.75
C ARG A 323 -29.30 -14.48 19.29
N ILE A 324 -30.24 -14.20 20.18
CA ILE A 324 -31.29 -13.19 20.01
C ILE A 324 -30.74 -11.86 20.52
N ARG A 325 -30.78 -10.84 19.67
CA ARG A 325 -30.16 -9.54 19.93
C ARG A 325 -31.13 -8.40 19.67
N SER A 326 -30.93 -7.29 20.36
CA SER A 326 -31.59 -6.03 20.04
C SER A 326 -30.74 -4.86 20.53
N ALA A 327 -30.81 -3.74 19.83
CA ALA A 327 -30.29 -2.46 20.27
C ALA A 327 -31.32 -1.64 21.07
N THR A 328 -32.62 -1.96 20.93
CA THR A 328 -33.72 -1.19 21.51
C THR A 328 -34.45 -1.88 22.64
N HIS A 329 -34.58 -3.21 22.60
CA HIS A 329 -35.30 -3.99 23.59
C HIS A 329 -34.38 -4.44 24.73
N ASP A 330 -34.95 -4.52 25.93
CA ASP A 330 -34.27 -5.01 27.12
C ASP A 330 -34.15 -6.54 27.16
N GLU A 331 -33.37 -7.03 28.11
CA GLU A 331 -33.08 -8.46 28.23
C GLU A 331 -34.34 -9.30 28.53
N ASP A 332 -35.30 -8.75 29.28
CA ASP A 332 -36.54 -9.45 29.64
C ASP A 332 -37.45 -9.64 28.42
N THR A 333 -37.54 -8.62 27.56
CA THR A 333 -38.24 -8.72 26.27
C THR A 333 -37.60 -9.79 25.39
N LEU A 334 -36.26 -9.82 25.29
CA LEU A 334 -35.56 -10.84 24.48
C LEU A 334 -35.76 -12.26 25.04
N LYS A 335 -35.79 -12.42 26.36
CA LYS A 335 -36.11 -13.70 27.01
C LYS A 335 -37.55 -14.13 26.74
N ALA A 336 -38.51 -13.20 26.71
CA ALA A 336 -39.88 -13.49 26.34
C ALA A 336 -39.99 -14.01 24.90
N VAL A 337 -39.30 -13.36 23.95
CA VAL A 337 -39.20 -13.83 22.55
C VAL A 337 -38.58 -15.23 22.49
N LEU A 338 -37.49 -15.47 23.25
CA LEU A 338 -36.88 -16.80 23.31
C LEU A 338 -37.85 -17.88 23.79
N ASN A 339 -38.60 -17.60 24.86
CA ASN A 339 -39.60 -18.53 25.41
C ASN A 339 -40.72 -18.82 24.40
N GLN A 340 -41.14 -17.81 23.64
CA GLN A 340 -42.12 -17.98 22.57
C GLN A 340 -41.59 -18.92 21.47
N LEU A 341 -40.34 -18.75 21.03
CA LEU A 341 -39.75 -19.64 20.03
C LEU A 341 -39.51 -21.07 20.55
N HIS A 342 -39.19 -21.23 21.84
CA HIS A 342 -39.11 -22.55 22.47
C HIS A 342 -40.48 -23.25 22.50
N ALA A 343 -41.58 -22.51 22.73
CA ALA A 343 -42.92 -23.07 22.64
C ALA A 343 -43.22 -23.63 21.24
N GLU A 344 -42.60 -23.05 20.21
CA GLU A 344 -42.66 -23.50 18.81
C GLU A 344 -41.55 -24.50 18.42
N LYS A 345 -40.99 -25.22 19.41
CA LYS A 345 -40.03 -26.32 19.23
C LYS A 345 -38.69 -25.93 18.59
N LEU A 346 -38.20 -24.73 18.88
CA LEU A 346 -36.82 -24.36 18.59
C LEU A 346 -35.85 -25.23 19.42
N TRP A 347 -34.90 -25.92 18.76
CA TRP A 347 -33.96 -26.85 19.44
C TRP A 347 -32.50 -26.38 19.40
N ASN A 348 -32.25 -25.12 19.03
CA ASN A 348 -30.92 -24.52 18.99
C ASN A 348 -30.42 -24.21 20.41
N ALA A 349 -29.09 -24.15 20.60
CA ALA A 349 -28.54 -23.61 21.83
C ALA A 349 -28.68 -22.07 21.80
N CYS A 350 -29.45 -21.51 22.73
CA CYS A 350 -29.91 -20.12 22.64
C CYS A 350 -29.34 -19.22 23.74
N ALA A 351 -29.05 -17.97 23.39
CA ALA A 351 -28.72 -16.90 24.33
C ALA A 351 -29.36 -15.57 23.89
N THR A 352 -29.50 -14.63 24.82
CA THR A 352 -30.00 -13.27 24.58
C THR A 352 -28.91 -12.24 24.84
N GLU A 353 -28.86 -11.16 24.07
CA GLU A 353 -27.88 -10.09 24.26
C GLU A 353 -28.41 -8.73 23.81
N VAL A 354 -28.43 -7.75 24.72
CA VAL A 354 -28.70 -6.35 24.38
C VAL A 354 -27.41 -5.70 23.86
N VAL A 355 -27.48 -5.00 22.73
CA VAL A 355 -26.35 -4.35 22.06
C VAL A 355 -26.64 -2.85 21.93
N PRO A 356 -26.38 -2.05 22.97
CA PRO A 356 -26.67 -0.61 22.95
C PRO A 356 -26.01 0.09 21.75
N GLY A 357 -26.78 0.94 21.06
CA GLY A 357 -26.33 1.68 19.88
C GLY A 357 -26.20 0.86 18.59
N GLY A 358 -26.44 -0.45 18.63
CA GLY A 358 -26.45 -1.31 17.44
C GLY A 358 -25.05 -1.57 16.83
N HIS A 359 -23.99 -1.33 17.61
CA HIS A 359 -22.61 -1.40 17.12
C HIS A 359 -22.08 -2.84 17.11
N ALA A 360 -22.12 -3.49 15.94
CA ALA A 360 -21.57 -4.83 15.73
C ALA A 360 -20.06 -4.82 15.41
N ILE A 361 -19.25 -4.19 16.26
CA ILE A 361 -17.82 -3.96 15.99
C ILE A 361 -17.01 -5.22 16.36
N PRO A 362 -16.20 -5.78 15.44
CA PRO A 362 -15.30 -6.89 15.74
C PRO A 362 -14.13 -6.46 16.64
N ALA A 363 -13.59 -7.39 17.42
CA ALA A 363 -12.39 -7.16 18.21
C ALA A 363 -11.20 -6.80 17.31
N ARG A 364 -10.30 -5.94 17.80
CA ARG A 364 -9.10 -5.50 17.06
C ARG A 364 -8.23 -6.67 16.59
N ASP A 365 -8.11 -7.73 17.39
CA ASP A 365 -7.34 -8.92 17.00
C ASP A 365 -8.04 -9.77 15.92
N ALA A 366 -9.38 -9.72 15.84
CA ALA A 366 -10.10 -10.33 14.72
C ALA A 366 -9.84 -9.55 13.43
N LEU A 367 -9.88 -8.21 13.49
CA LEU A 367 -9.58 -7.34 12.33
C LEU A 367 -8.13 -7.48 11.85
N ARG A 368 -7.16 -7.60 12.76
CA ARG A 368 -5.74 -7.84 12.41
C ARG A 368 -5.51 -9.17 11.70
N ARG A 369 -6.33 -10.19 12.00
CA ARG A 369 -6.28 -11.51 11.36
C ARG A 369 -7.21 -11.63 10.15
N ALA A 370 -7.94 -10.56 9.82
CA ALA A 370 -8.89 -10.58 8.72
C ALA A 370 -8.16 -10.82 7.40
N ARG A 371 -8.66 -11.77 6.62
CA ARG A 371 -8.07 -12.18 5.35
C ARG A 371 -9.15 -12.39 4.31
N GLU A 372 -8.79 -12.20 3.06
CA GLU A 372 -9.73 -12.45 1.98
C GLU A 372 -9.90 -13.96 1.79
N THR A 373 -11.15 -14.42 1.74
CA THR A 373 -11.52 -15.81 1.48
C THR A 373 -12.70 -15.87 0.53
N THR A 374 -12.89 -17.02 -0.12
CA THR A 374 -14.04 -17.28 -0.99
C THR A 374 -14.67 -18.60 -0.57
N HIS A 375 -15.99 -18.66 -0.58
CA HIS A 375 -16.70 -19.92 -0.39
C HIS A 375 -16.42 -20.89 -1.56
N GLY A 376 -15.69 -21.98 -1.29
CA GLY A 376 -15.51 -23.08 -2.22
C GLY A 376 -16.54 -24.18 -1.95
N LEU A 377 -17.44 -24.45 -2.90
CA LEU A 377 -18.30 -25.65 -2.90
C LEU A 377 -17.48 -26.96 -3.01
N SER A 378 -16.16 -26.86 -3.21
CA SER A 378 -15.24 -27.99 -3.12
C SER A 378 -14.12 -27.66 -2.14
N SER A 379 -13.93 -28.51 -1.11
CA SER A 379 -12.85 -28.42 -0.14
C SER A 379 -11.44 -28.55 -0.76
N PHE A 380 -11.33 -28.76 -2.09
CA PHE A 380 -10.11 -29.05 -2.82
C PHE A 380 -9.53 -27.85 -3.61
N HIS A 381 -10.27 -26.76 -3.79
CA HIS A 381 -9.77 -25.56 -4.49
C HIS A 381 -9.65 -24.37 -3.53
N ARG A 382 -8.56 -24.35 -2.74
CA ARG A 382 -8.17 -23.23 -1.87
C ARG A 382 -7.31 -22.16 -2.57
N SER A 383 -7.31 -22.03 -3.89
CA SER A 383 -6.49 -20.97 -4.51
C SER A 383 -7.22 -19.63 -4.46
N VAL A 384 -7.16 -18.98 -3.29
CA VAL A 384 -7.28 -17.50 -3.19
C VAL A 384 -6.01 -16.83 -3.76
N GLU A 385 -4.98 -17.63 -4.06
CA GLU A 385 -3.78 -17.24 -4.80
C GLU A 385 -4.17 -16.81 -6.22
N GLY A 386 -3.79 -15.57 -6.55
CA GLY A 386 -4.05 -14.99 -7.87
C GLY A 386 -3.40 -15.79 -8.99
N LYS A 387 -3.87 -15.58 -10.23
CA LYS A 387 -3.25 -16.19 -11.40
C LYS A 387 -1.90 -15.54 -11.66
N GLU A 388 -0.85 -16.34 -11.61
CA GLU A 388 0.49 -15.91 -11.98
C GLU A 388 0.60 -15.66 -13.49
N PHE A 389 1.38 -14.66 -13.88
CA PHE A 389 1.75 -14.37 -15.25
C PHE A 389 3.15 -13.75 -15.30
N HIS A 390 3.82 -13.88 -16.45
CA HIS A 390 5.12 -13.26 -16.69
C HIS A 390 4.98 -12.01 -17.55
N TRP A 391 5.86 -11.03 -17.35
CA TRP A 391 5.85 -9.78 -18.10
C TRP A 391 7.23 -9.13 -18.21
N THR A 392 7.35 -8.15 -19.10
CA THR A 392 8.59 -7.38 -19.29
C THR A 392 8.26 -5.88 -19.25
N PRO A 393 9.04 -5.07 -18.50
CA PRO A 393 8.85 -3.63 -18.49
C PRO A 393 8.93 -2.98 -19.88
N PRO A 394 8.17 -1.91 -20.14
CA PRO A 394 7.23 -1.26 -19.22
C PRO A 394 5.80 -1.86 -19.28
N LEU A 395 5.55 -2.95 -20.01
CA LEU A 395 4.19 -3.38 -20.34
C LEU A 395 3.84 -4.75 -19.75
N ALA A 396 2.99 -4.75 -18.73
CA ALA A 396 2.41 -5.97 -18.16
C ALA A 396 1.17 -6.41 -18.96
N ARG A 397 1.25 -7.50 -19.72
CA ARG A 397 0.11 -8.09 -20.45
C ARG A 397 -0.59 -9.13 -19.58
N LEU A 398 -1.88 -8.94 -19.37
CA LEU A 398 -2.65 -9.71 -18.40
C LEU A 398 -3.42 -10.85 -19.07
N PRO A 399 -3.66 -11.97 -18.37
CA PRO A 399 -4.50 -13.05 -18.88
C PRO A 399 -6.00 -12.67 -18.94
N ALA A 400 -6.37 -11.46 -18.47
CA ALA A 400 -7.72 -10.89 -18.48
C ALA A 400 -8.73 -11.77 -17.73
N ALA A 401 -8.46 -12.03 -16.45
CA ALA A 401 -9.33 -12.89 -15.66
C ALA A 401 -10.72 -12.26 -15.45
N ALA A 402 -11.75 -13.07 -15.66
CA ALA A 402 -13.11 -12.77 -15.24
C ALA A 402 -13.48 -13.59 -13.98
N PRO A 403 -14.46 -13.14 -13.17
CA PRO A 403 -15.01 -13.90 -12.07
C PRO A 403 -15.40 -15.31 -12.52
N GLU A 404 -15.07 -16.30 -11.68
CA GLU A 404 -15.17 -17.71 -12.07
C GLU A 404 -16.60 -18.13 -12.41
N HIS A 405 -17.59 -17.55 -11.73
CA HIS A 405 -19.00 -17.87 -11.96
C HIS A 405 -19.54 -17.38 -13.31
N LEU A 406 -18.85 -16.44 -13.96
CA LEU A 406 -19.22 -16.00 -15.30
C LEU A 406 -18.92 -17.04 -16.38
N ARG A 407 -18.10 -18.07 -16.08
CA ARG A 407 -17.82 -19.17 -17.03
C ARG A 407 -19.06 -20.01 -17.35
N ASP A 408 -20.04 -20.03 -16.45
CA ASP A 408 -21.28 -20.79 -16.61
C ASP A 408 -22.37 -19.99 -17.33
N ALA A 409 -22.19 -18.67 -17.46
CA ALA A 409 -23.14 -17.80 -18.13
C ALA A 409 -22.95 -17.85 -19.66
N PRO A 410 -24.04 -17.93 -20.45
CA PRO A 410 -23.95 -17.74 -21.89
C PRO A 410 -23.32 -16.37 -22.24
N PRO A 411 -22.68 -16.22 -23.41
CA PRO A 411 -22.19 -14.91 -23.86
C PRO A 411 -23.34 -13.89 -24.05
N GLY A 412 -23.05 -12.61 -23.80
CA GLY A 412 -23.95 -11.49 -24.15
C GLY A 412 -25.13 -11.25 -23.19
N GLN A 413 -25.13 -11.85 -22.00
CA GLN A 413 -26.19 -11.65 -21.02
C GLN A 413 -26.11 -10.26 -20.38
N ALA A 414 -27.24 -9.57 -20.20
CA ALA A 414 -27.27 -8.19 -19.71
C ALA A 414 -26.79 -8.05 -18.26
N PHE A 415 -26.98 -9.08 -17.43
CA PHE A 415 -26.60 -9.08 -16.01
C PHE A 415 -25.18 -9.60 -15.76
N THR A 416 -24.47 -10.05 -16.80
CA THR A 416 -23.01 -10.27 -16.73
C THR A 416 -22.25 -8.98 -17.09
N LEU A 417 -22.97 -7.93 -17.48
CA LEU A 417 -22.43 -6.59 -17.65
C LEU A 417 -22.20 -5.95 -16.27
N GLY A 418 -21.18 -5.09 -16.21
CA GLY A 418 -20.73 -4.41 -15.00
C GLY A 418 -19.27 -4.73 -14.68
N CYS A 419 -18.71 -3.93 -13.78
CA CYS A 419 -17.30 -4.00 -13.42
C CYS A 419 -17.09 -4.78 -12.11
N TRP A 420 -15.92 -5.39 -12.01
CA TRP A 420 -15.34 -6.00 -10.82
C TRP A 420 -13.92 -5.45 -10.60
N ALA A 421 -13.39 -5.64 -9.40
CA ALA A 421 -12.04 -5.22 -9.07
C ALA A 421 -11.03 -6.32 -9.46
N VAL A 422 -9.90 -5.87 -10.01
CA VAL A 422 -8.74 -6.68 -10.40
C VAL A 422 -7.54 -6.16 -9.60
N ASP A 423 -7.13 -6.91 -8.59
CA ASP A 423 -5.93 -6.64 -7.80
C ASP A 423 -4.72 -7.25 -8.51
N LEU A 424 -3.69 -6.42 -8.72
CA LEU A 424 -2.44 -6.76 -9.39
C LEU A 424 -1.27 -6.61 -8.42
N ARG A 425 -0.56 -7.72 -8.20
CA ARG A 425 0.75 -7.74 -7.55
C ARG A 425 1.81 -7.87 -8.64
N LEU A 426 2.80 -6.99 -8.66
CA LEU A 426 3.79 -6.94 -9.73
C LEU A 426 5.20 -6.93 -9.13
N GLU A 427 6.08 -7.82 -9.58
CA GLU A 427 7.52 -7.73 -9.29
C GLU A 427 8.09 -6.44 -9.88
N HIS A 428 9.05 -5.84 -9.20
CA HIS A 428 9.75 -4.63 -9.60
C HIS A 428 11.21 -4.97 -9.94
N GLY A 429 11.54 -4.90 -11.23
CA GLY A 429 12.87 -5.22 -11.77
C GLY A 429 13.89 -4.07 -11.70
N GLY A 430 13.78 -3.14 -10.74
CA GLY A 430 14.54 -1.89 -10.72
C GLY A 430 16.05 -2.04 -10.97
N GLU A 431 16.59 -1.17 -11.84
CA GLU A 431 17.90 -1.29 -12.49
C GLU A 431 19.14 -1.22 -11.56
N ASN A 432 18.97 -0.95 -10.26
CA ASN A 432 20.10 -0.72 -9.32
C ASN A 432 19.92 -1.38 -7.94
N LEU A 433 18.96 -2.30 -7.84
CA LEU A 433 18.53 -2.91 -6.57
C LEU A 433 18.56 -4.43 -6.66
N GLU A 434 19.76 -5.01 -6.70
CA GLU A 434 19.92 -6.35 -6.14
C GLU A 434 19.72 -6.22 -4.63
N LEU A 435 18.55 -6.58 -4.11
CA LEU A 435 18.41 -6.87 -2.68
C LEU A 435 19.50 -7.89 -2.29
N PRO A 436 20.01 -7.88 -1.03
CA PRO A 436 21.15 -8.71 -0.64
C PRO A 436 21.01 -10.15 -1.15
N ARG A 437 22.00 -10.61 -1.92
CA ARG A 437 22.02 -11.98 -2.48
C ARG A 437 21.82 -12.99 -1.35
N GLY A 438 20.87 -13.93 -1.53
CA GLY A 438 20.63 -15.05 -0.62
C GLY A 438 19.29 -15.05 0.12
N THR A 439 18.43 -14.04 -0.04
CA THR A 439 17.11 -14.01 0.64
C THR A 439 15.97 -14.68 -0.15
N GLY A 440 16.13 -14.87 -1.47
CA GLY A 440 15.04 -15.38 -2.32
C GLY A 440 13.83 -14.43 -2.44
N ILE A 441 13.96 -13.20 -1.94
CA ILE A 441 12.88 -12.20 -1.92
C ILE A 441 12.80 -11.51 -3.29
N GLN A 442 11.63 -11.58 -3.91
CA GLN A 442 11.29 -10.78 -5.10
C GLN A 442 10.94 -9.36 -4.63
N ASN A 443 11.60 -8.34 -5.17
CA ASN A 443 11.24 -6.94 -4.91
C ASN A 443 9.90 -6.67 -5.60
N GLU A 444 8.87 -6.26 -4.89
CA GLU A 444 7.51 -6.05 -5.43
C GLU A 444 7.13 -4.57 -5.42
N TRP A 445 6.20 -4.19 -6.29
CA TRP A 445 5.47 -2.92 -6.17
C TRP A 445 4.48 -3.01 -5.01
N ILE A 446 4.83 -2.42 -3.87
CA ILE A 446 3.92 -2.20 -2.75
C ILE A 446 3.64 -0.70 -2.65
N LEU A 447 2.48 -0.31 -3.18
CA LEU A 447 2.08 1.09 -3.33
C LEU A 447 1.61 1.67 -1.98
N PRO A 448 2.16 2.82 -1.56
CA PRO A 448 1.76 3.45 -0.31
C PRO A 448 0.39 4.12 -0.38
N ARG A 449 -0.33 4.19 0.74
CA ARG A 449 -1.63 4.88 0.82
C ARG A 449 -1.52 6.41 0.78
N ARG A 450 -0.54 6.99 1.49
CA ARG A 450 -0.37 8.46 1.56
C ARG A 450 0.15 9.10 0.28
N TRP A 451 0.88 8.34 -0.55
CA TRP A 451 1.39 8.79 -1.84
C TRP A 451 0.72 7.98 -2.95
N ARG A 452 -0.22 8.61 -3.65
CA ARG A 452 -1.17 7.97 -4.59
C ARG A 452 -0.52 7.54 -5.91
N MET A 453 0.48 6.67 -5.81
CA MET A 453 1.27 6.18 -6.94
C MET A 453 0.46 5.32 -7.91
N ALA A 454 -0.67 4.75 -7.47
CA ALA A 454 -1.54 3.93 -8.30
C ALA A 454 -2.00 4.63 -9.59
N GLY A 455 -2.18 5.95 -9.56
CA GLY A 455 -2.60 6.69 -10.76
C GLY A 455 -1.52 6.83 -11.84
N ALA A 456 -0.25 6.54 -11.53
CA ALA A 456 0.83 6.52 -12.52
C ALA A 456 0.77 5.29 -13.45
N PHE A 457 0.11 4.22 -13.02
CA PHE A 457 -0.09 3.02 -13.82
C PHE A 457 -1.18 3.27 -14.85
N LYS A 458 -0.88 3.03 -16.14
CA LYS A 458 -1.82 3.33 -17.22
C LYS A 458 -2.43 2.03 -17.76
N PRO A 459 -3.61 1.61 -17.29
CA PRO A 459 -4.30 0.46 -17.85
C PRO A 459 -4.77 0.73 -19.28
N LYS A 460 -4.65 -0.29 -20.13
CA LYS A 460 -5.14 -0.29 -21.51
C LYS A 460 -6.27 -1.31 -21.61
N PHE A 461 -7.43 -0.82 -22.01
CA PHE A 461 -8.65 -1.61 -22.11
C PHE A 461 -9.02 -1.88 -23.57
N GLU A 462 -9.56 -3.06 -23.83
CA GLU A 462 -10.34 -3.36 -25.03
C GLU A 462 -11.82 -3.10 -24.70
N ILE A 463 -12.41 -2.09 -25.35
CA ILE A 463 -13.82 -1.76 -25.21
C ILE A 463 -14.62 -2.59 -26.23
N ARG A 464 -15.66 -3.29 -25.76
CA ARG A 464 -16.55 -4.11 -26.60
C ARG A 464 -17.96 -3.51 -26.59
N GLY A 465 -18.50 -3.25 -27.77
CA GLY A 465 -19.85 -2.69 -27.96
C GLY A 465 -19.92 -1.17 -27.82
N MET A 466 -21.14 -0.62 -27.73
CA MET A 466 -21.41 0.83 -27.60
C MET A 466 -21.22 1.36 -26.16
N SER A 467 -20.38 0.73 -25.32
CA SER A 467 -20.17 1.26 -23.98
C SER A 467 -19.43 2.59 -24.06
N GLN A 468 -19.92 3.60 -23.34
CA GLN A 468 -19.19 4.84 -23.11
C GLN A 468 -17.82 4.53 -22.50
N HIS A 469 -16.80 5.35 -22.77
CA HIS A 469 -15.50 5.23 -22.13
C HIS A 469 -15.68 5.20 -20.61
N LEU A 470 -15.46 4.03 -20.02
CA LEU A 470 -15.59 3.81 -18.59
C LEU A 470 -14.43 4.50 -17.87
N HIS A 471 -14.76 5.17 -16.77
CA HIS A 471 -13.78 5.82 -15.91
C HIS A 471 -12.81 4.77 -15.34
N VAL A 472 -11.55 5.14 -15.15
CA VAL A 472 -10.53 4.20 -14.64
C VAL A 472 -10.30 4.53 -13.17
N LEU A 473 -10.83 3.71 -12.27
CA LEU A 473 -10.58 3.81 -10.84
C LEU A 473 -9.31 3.03 -10.50
N ASN A 474 -8.17 3.71 -10.56
CA ASN A 474 -6.91 3.15 -10.06
C ASN A 474 -6.77 3.51 -8.58
N ARG A 475 -6.59 2.50 -7.74
CA ARG A 475 -6.19 2.69 -6.34
C ARG A 475 -5.18 1.62 -5.94
N ASN A 476 -4.61 1.76 -4.76
CA ASN A 476 -3.87 0.69 -4.12
C ASN A 476 -4.71 0.09 -2.97
N ASN A 477 -4.75 -1.23 -2.84
CA ASN A 477 -5.45 -1.89 -1.73
C ASN A 477 -4.59 -1.86 -0.44
N ARG A 478 -5.13 -2.40 0.66
CA ARG A 478 -4.48 -2.43 1.98
C ARG A 478 -3.12 -3.13 2.01
N ASP A 479 -2.92 -4.07 1.08
CA ASP A 479 -1.68 -4.83 0.94
C ASP A 479 -0.70 -4.13 -0.02
N GLY A 480 -1.06 -2.93 -0.53
CA GLY A 480 -0.27 -2.13 -1.46
C GLY A 480 -0.35 -2.57 -2.92
N ASN A 481 -1.21 -3.53 -3.26
CA ASN A 481 -1.39 -3.98 -4.65
C ASN A 481 -2.19 -2.96 -5.46
N LEU A 482 -1.93 -2.86 -6.75
CA LEU A 482 -2.71 -2.01 -7.67
C LEU A 482 -4.08 -2.64 -7.91
N THR A 483 -5.15 -1.90 -7.68
CA THR A 483 -6.52 -2.31 -8.02
C THR A 483 -7.02 -1.51 -9.22
N ILE A 484 -7.51 -2.22 -10.23
CA ILE A 484 -8.14 -1.67 -11.43
C ILE A 484 -9.53 -2.29 -11.60
N PHE A 485 -10.49 -1.53 -12.12
CA PHE A 485 -11.82 -2.04 -12.44
C PHE A 485 -11.91 -2.51 -13.89
N ALA A 486 -12.36 -3.74 -14.10
CA ALA A 486 -12.54 -4.35 -15.41
C ALA A 486 -13.93 -4.99 -15.51
N GLY A 487 -14.40 -5.22 -16.74
CA GLY A 487 -15.72 -5.81 -16.98
C GLY A 487 -15.76 -6.56 -18.32
N VAL A 488 -16.88 -7.24 -18.59
CA VAL A 488 -17.07 -7.99 -19.85
C VAL A 488 -16.94 -7.09 -21.09
N ASN A 489 -17.45 -5.86 -21.00
CA ASN A 489 -17.38 -4.86 -22.08
C ASN A 489 -16.11 -3.98 -22.01
N GLN A 490 -15.31 -4.14 -20.96
CA GLN A 490 -14.09 -3.36 -20.73
C GLN A 490 -12.99 -4.30 -20.22
N VAL A 491 -12.42 -5.04 -21.16
CA VAL A 491 -11.45 -6.09 -20.83
C VAL A 491 -10.09 -5.43 -20.63
N LEU A 492 -9.51 -5.58 -19.44
CA LEU A 492 -8.16 -5.11 -19.15
C LEU A 492 -7.15 -5.99 -19.91
N LYS A 493 -6.43 -5.40 -20.87
CA LYS A 493 -5.45 -6.11 -21.71
C LYS A 493 -4.04 -6.04 -21.17
N SER A 494 -3.67 -4.85 -20.70
CA SER A 494 -2.33 -4.60 -20.21
C SER A 494 -2.31 -3.38 -19.31
N VAL A 495 -1.24 -3.26 -18.52
CA VAL A 495 -0.94 -2.06 -17.74
C VAL A 495 0.47 -1.59 -18.11
N GLU A 496 0.59 -0.32 -18.45
CA GLU A 496 1.90 0.35 -18.54
C GLU A 496 2.36 0.67 -17.12
N VAL A 497 3.41 -0.03 -16.69
CA VAL A 497 4.01 0.08 -15.37
C VAL A 497 5.04 1.23 -15.40
N PRO A 498 4.90 2.23 -14.51
CA PRO A 498 5.79 3.39 -14.50
C PRO A 498 7.17 3.03 -13.92
N THR A 499 8.15 3.88 -14.20
CA THR A 499 9.37 3.96 -13.39
C THR A 499 9.06 4.51 -11.99
N VAL A 500 9.96 4.29 -11.02
CA VAL A 500 9.81 4.86 -9.67
C VAL A 500 9.69 6.38 -9.71
N ARG A 501 10.48 7.05 -10.56
CA ARG A 501 10.40 8.50 -10.75
C ARG A 501 9.03 8.93 -11.24
N GLU A 502 8.48 8.29 -12.27
CA GLU A 502 7.15 8.63 -12.80
C GLU A 502 6.05 8.40 -11.75
N ALA A 503 6.15 7.34 -10.95
CA ALA A 503 5.22 7.05 -9.87
C ALA A 503 5.26 8.13 -8.76
N VAL A 504 6.45 8.52 -8.32
CA VAL A 504 6.66 9.58 -7.32
C VAL A 504 6.22 10.94 -7.86
N GLN A 505 6.57 11.25 -9.11
CA GLN A 505 6.15 12.48 -9.79
C GLN A 505 4.64 12.56 -9.89
N PHE A 506 3.95 11.46 -10.23
CA PHE A 506 2.49 11.44 -10.22
C PHE A 506 1.95 11.73 -8.83
N ALA A 507 2.48 11.07 -7.79
CA ALA A 507 2.00 11.19 -6.42
C ALA A 507 2.14 12.62 -5.85
N PHE A 508 3.13 13.40 -6.31
CA PHE A 508 3.33 14.78 -5.83
C PHE A 508 2.76 15.84 -6.76
N CYS A 509 2.75 15.62 -8.08
CA CYS A 509 2.47 16.66 -9.06
C CYS A 509 1.07 16.58 -9.69
N ARG A 510 0.27 15.56 -9.34
CA ARG A 510 -1.10 15.43 -9.85
C ARG A 510 -2.10 15.56 -8.72
N ASP A 511 -3.15 16.32 -8.99
CA ASP A 511 -4.37 16.28 -8.19
C ASP A 511 -4.94 14.87 -8.25
N ALA A 512 -5.49 14.41 -7.13
CA ALA A 512 -6.08 13.08 -7.08
C ALA A 512 -7.51 13.03 -7.65
N ALA A 513 -8.13 14.19 -7.87
CA ALA A 513 -9.42 14.27 -8.55
C ALA A 513 -9.25 13.81 -10.00
N PHE A 514 -9.89 12.70 -10.35
CA PHE A 514 -9.89 12.16 -11.72
C PHE A 514 -10.84 12.92 -12.65
N ARG A 515 -11.77 13.70 -12.09
CA ARG A 515 -12.76 14.52 -12.80
C ARG A 515 -12.66 15.97 -12.38
N ARG A 516 -13.20 16.86 -13.21
CA ARG A 516 -13.33 18.28 -12.85
C ARG A 516 -14.24 18.39 -11.63
N GLU A 517 -13.69 18.88 -10.53
CA GLU A 517 -14.46 19.17 -9.32
C GLU A 517 -15.56 20.17 -9.63
N LEU A 518 -16.80 19.80 -9.31
CA LEU A 518 -17.96 20.67 -9.38
C LEU A 518 -18.17 21.38 -8.05
N GLN A 519 -18.89 22.50 -8.09
CA GLN A 519 -19.24 23.23 -6.87
C GLN A 519 -20.09 22.34 -5.95
N GLY A 520 -19.57 22.05 -4.74
CA GLY A 520 -20.23 21.18 -3.76
C GLY A 520 -19.69 19.75 -3.70
N ASP A 521 -18.77 19.38 -4.59
CA ASP A 521 -18.05 18.10 -4.51
C ASP A 521 -17.22 18.03 -3.22
N PRO A 522 -17.04 16.82 -2.65
CA PRO A 522 -16.10 16.59 -1.56
C PRO A 522 -14.66 16.97 -1.97
N PRO A 523 -13.83 17.45 -1.04
CA PRO A 523 -12.47 17.83 -1.36
C PRO A 523 -11.63 16.60 -1.72
N TRP A 524 -10.87 16.71 -2.80
CA TRP A 524 -9.85 15.74 -3.16
C TRP A 524 -8.47 16.26 -2.75
N PRO A 525 -7.53 15.37 -2.39
CA PRO A 525 -6.17 15.82 -2.15
C PRO A 525 -5.56 16.40 -3.42
N LYS A 526 -4.97 17.58 -3.23
CA LYS A 526 -4.33 18.38 -4.27
C LYS A 526 -2.88 17.96 -4.47
N ALA A 527 -2.32 18.35 -5.61
CA ALA A 527 -0.91 18.24 -5.88
C ALA A 527 -0.10 18.93 -4.77
N LYS A 528 0.93 18.25 -4.30
CA LYS A 528 1.84 18.70 -3.24
C LYS A 528 2.95 19.59 -3.81
N ALA A 529 3.29 19.40 -5.08
CA ALA A 529 4.20 20.23 -5.85
C ALA A 529 3.63 20.44 -7.26
N GLN A 530 4.10 21.45 -7.97
CA GLN A 530 3.77 21.65 -9.38
C GLN A 530 4.63 20.75 -10.28
N TRP A 531 5.91 20.62 -9.93
CA TRP A 531 6.84 19.71 -10.58
C TRP A 531 8.00 19.37 -9.63
N ILE A 532 8.76 18.33 -9.99
CA ILE A 532 9.93 17.85 -9.27
C ILE A 532 11.03 17.49 -10.28
N ASP A 533 12.28 17.60 -9.89
CA ASP A 533 13.43 17.13 -10.66
C ASP A 533 14.57 16.65 -9.73
N PRO A 534 15.55 15.90 -10.26
CA PRO A 534 16.74 15.54 -9.50
C PRO A 534 17.52 16.78 -9.10
N SER A 535 18.05 16.80 -7.88
CA SER A 535 18.97 17.85 -7.46
C SER A 535 20.36 17.68 -8.08
N ASN A 536 21.30 18.57 -7.79
CA ASN A 536 22.66 18.42 -8.37
C ASN A 536 23.37 17.20 -7.76
N GLU A 537 23.08 16.92 -6.49
CA GLU A 537 23.58 15.85 -5.66
C GLU A 537 23.13 14.47 -6.16
N ALA A 538 21.98 14.41 -6.83
CA ALA A 538 21.46 13.22 -7.50
C ALA A 538 22.47 12.60 -8.47
N ASN A 539 23.13 13.42 -9.28
CA ASN A 539 24.08 12.95 -10.29
C ASN A 539 25.31 12.28 -9.67
N TYR A 540 25.75 12.75 -8.49
CA TYR A 540 26.86 12.16 -7.76
C TYR A 540 26.46 10.80 -7.17
N LEU A 541 25.27 10.70 -6.58
CA LEU A 541 24.77 9.42 -6.09
C LEU A 541 24.61 8.40 -7.23
N ILE A 542 23.89 8.76 -8.30
CA ILE A 542 23.67 7.88 -9.45
C ILE A 542 24.99 7.48 -10.10
N GLY A 543 25.92 8.43 -10.28
CA GLY A 543 27.23 8.14 -10.85
C GLY A 543 28.04 7.18 -10.00
N VAL A 544 28.05 7.35 -8.67
CA VAL A 544 28.73 6.43 -7.75
C VAL A 544 28.07 5.04 -7.75
N LEU A 545 26.74 4.96 -7.73
CA LEU A 545 26.03 3.68 -7.83
C LEU A 545 26.32 2.98 -9.17
N GLY A 546 26.41 3.72 -10.27
CA GLY A 546 26.82 3.19 -11.56
C GLY A 546 28.27 2.68 -11.56
N LEU A 547 29.19 3.38 -10.88
CA LEU A 547 30.58 2.94 -10.70
C LEU A 547 30.71 1.71 -9.81
N THR A 548 29.80 1.47 -8.87
CA THR A 548 29.85 0.29 -7.99
C THR A 548 29.06 -0.89 -8.56
N GLY A 549 28.21 -0.67 -9.56
CA GLY A 549 27.31 -1.71 -10.08
C GLY A 549 26.04 -1.90 -9.24
N GLY A 550 25.54 -0.83 -8.61
CA GLY A 550 24.29 -0.80 -7.84
C GLY A 550 24.48 -0.64 -6.33
N LEU A 551 23.37 -0.56 -5.60
CA LEU A 551 23.36 -0.23 -4.16
C LEU A 551 23.99 -1.32 -3.29
N ALA A 552 23.74 -2.59 -3.55
CA ALA A 552 24.32 -3.68 -2.75
C ALA A 552 25.85 -3.66 -2.80
N ARG A 553 26.42 -3.50 -4.00
CA ARG A 553 27.87 -3.36 -4.17
C ARG A 553 28.41 -2.05 -3.60
N ALA A 554 27.67 -0.95 -3.72
CA ALA A 554 28.04 0.31 -3.07
C ALA A 554 28.14 0.16 -1.55
N ARG A 555 27.17 -0.53 -0.93
CA ARG A 555 27.20 -0.86 0.50
C ARG A 555 28.46 -1.66 0.84
N ASP A 556 28.71 -2.74 0.12
CA ASP A 556 29.81 -3.66 0.42
C ASP A 556 31.18 -3.01 0.24
N LEU A 557 31.35 -2.12 -0.75
CA LEU A 557 32.62 -1.46 -1.04
C LEU A 557 32.80 -0.17 -0.24
N LEU A 558 31.81 0.73 -0.24
CA LEU A 558 31.96 2.07 0.33
C LEU A 558 31.68 2.12 1.83
N LEU A 559 30.95 1.15 2.38
CA LEU A 559 30.69 1.10 3.83
C LEU A 559 31.67 0.19 4.58
N HIS A 560 32.53 -0.54 3.89
CA HIS A 560 33.54 -1.38 4.54
C HIS A 560 34.61 -0.52 5.23
N PRO A 561 34.86 -0.66 6.54
CA PRO A 561 35.74 0.24 7.30
C PRO A 561 37.16 0.36 6.74
N PHE A 562 37.76 -0.76 6.30
CA PHE A 562 39.07 -0.76 5.65
C PHE A 562 39.11 0.09 4.37
N LEU A 563 38.11 -0.08 3.49
CA LEU A 563 38.05 0.65 2.21
C LEU A 563 37.71 2.12 2.42
N GLN A 564 36.87 2.44 3.41
CA GLN A 564 36.65 3.83 3.83
C GLN A 564 37.95 4.50 4.27
N ALA A 565 38.75 3.83 5.10
CA ALA A 565 40.05 4.37 5.53
C ALA A 565 41.01 4.57 4.34
N MET A 566 41.05 3.61 3.41
CA MET A 566 41.83 3.72 2.18
C MET A 566 41.39 4.91 1.32
N LEU A 567 40.08 5.06 1.07
CA LEU A 567 39.53 6.14 0.27
C LEU A 567 39.72 7.50 0.96
N ALA A 568 39.60 7.56 2.29
CA ALA A 568 39.90 8.75 3.09
C ALA A 568 41.37 9.17 2.96
N ASP A 569 42.31 8.23 2.98
CA ASP A 569 43.75 8.47 2.74
C ASP A 569 44.01 9.08 1.35
N LEU A 570 43.18 8.72 0.35
CA LEU A 570 43.19 9.26 -1.01
C LEU A 570 42.36 10.54 -1.16
N GLY A 571 41.75 11.05 -0.08
CA GLY A 571 41.03 12.32 -0.04
C GLY A 571 39.50 12.23 -0.08
N GLY A 572 38.92 11.02 -0.02
CA GLY A 572 37.48 10.75 -0.12
C GLY A 572 36.73 10.79 1.21
N THR A 573 37.13 11.64 2.16
CA THR A 573 36.39 11.83 3.42
C THR A 573 35.78 13.22 3.49
N PRO A 574 34.48 13.36 3.83
CA PRO A 574 33.86 14.67 4.05
C PRO A 574 34.31 15.28 5.39
N ASN A 575 34.78 14.43 6.29
CA ASN A 575 35.16 14.81 7.64
C ASN A 575 36.69 14.89 7.73
N VAL A 576 37.18 16.11 7.87
CA VAL A 576 38.54 16.35 8.39
C VAL A 576 38.57 15.82 9.82
N GLN A 577 39.60 15.04 10.16
CA GLN A 577 39.75 14.45 11.49
C GLN A 577 39.66 15.55 12.56
N ASP A 578 38.95 15.31 13.67
CA ASP A 578 38.77 16.32 14.73
C ASP A 578 40.13 16.81 15.27
N SER A 579 41.15 15.97 15.25
CA SER A 579 42.53 16.33 15.59
C SER A 579 43.16 17.34 14.62
N ASP A 580 42.85 17.27 13.32
CA ASP A 580 43.30 18.22 12.30
C ASP A 580 42.50 19.53 12.37
N VAL A 581 41.20 19.46 12.68
CA VAL A 581 40.37 20.66 12.95
C VAL A 581 40.86 21.37 14.21
N LEU A 582 41.09 20.63 15.31
CA LEU A 582 41.66 21.16 16.55
C LEU A 582 43.06 21.71 16.33
N ARG A 583 43.90 21.06 15.53
CA ARG A 583 45.23 21.59 15.17
C ARG A 583 45.11 22.89 14.41
N THR A 584 44.18 22.98 13.45
CA THR A 584 43.92 24.20 12.67
C THR A 584 43.37 25.30 13.58
N ALA A 585 42.40 25.00 14.44
CA ALA A 585 41.81 25.90 15.42
C ALA A 585 42.83 26.40 16.43
N ASN A 586 43.69 25.52 16.96
CA ASN A 586 44.79 25.89 17.85
C ASN A 586 45.86 26.73 17.14
N THR A 587 46.12 26.46 15.86
CA THR A 587 47.04 27.26 15.04
C THR A 587 46.47 28.65 14.75
N LEU A 588 45.16 28.73 14.48
CA LEU A 588 44.43 29.98 14.36
C LEU A 588 44.46 30.73 15.69
N ALA A 589 44.09 30.11 16.81
CA ALA A 589 44.12 30.71 18.15
C ALA A 589 45.51 31.24 18.54
N LYS A 590 46.59 30.51 18.19
CA LYS A 590 47.98 30.96 18.42
C LYS A 590 48.39 32.12 17.51
N ARG A 591 47.85 32.22 16.30
CA ARG A 591 48.14 33.31 15.34
C ARG A 591 47.25 34.55 15.53
N ILE A 592 46.11 34.39 16.20
CA ILE A 592 45.08 35.41 16.47
C ILE A 592 45.26 36.05 17.86
N SER A 593 46.43 35.90 18.49
CA SER A 593 46.69 36.29 19.89
C SER A 593 46.43 37.76 20.26
N ASN A 594 46.11 38.66 19.31
CA ASN A 594 45.29 39.88 19.55
C ASN A 594 44.97 40.67 18.24
N PRO A 595 43.89 40.33 17.51
CA PRO A 595 43.07 41.39 16.90
C PRO A 595 41.56 41.11 17.03
N MET A 596 40.76 42.11 17.43
CA MET A 596 39.32 42.09 17.17
C MET A 596 39.11 42.29 15.67
N PHE A 597 38.82 41.22 14.93
CA PHE A 597 38.38 41.35 13.53
C PHE A 597 36.97 41.91 13.49
N ASN A 598 36.77 43.05 12.83
CA ASN A 598 35.45 43.57 12.52
C ASN A 598 35.00 43.00 11.17
N LEU A 599 34.09 42.02 11.19
CA LEU A 599 33.56 41.39 9.97
C LEU A 599 32.74 42.36 9.08
N GLY A 600 32.44 43.58 9.56
CA GLY A 600 31.88 44.65 8.74
C GLY A 600 32.89 45.32 7.80
N GLU A 601 34.20 45.18 8.04
CA GLU A 601 35.26 45.77 7.22
C GLU A 601 35.86 44.72 6.26
N GLU A 602 36.08 45.13 5.01
CA GLU A 602 36.60 44.25 3.95
C GLU A 602 38.05 43.80 4.19
N ASN A 603 38.87 44.67 4.77
CA ASN A 603 40.27 44.37 5.08
C ASN A 603 40.41 43.28 6.15
N ASP A 604 39.58 43.34 7.20
CA ASP A 604 39.56 42.33 8.27
C ASP A 604 39.02 41.00 7.79
N ARG A 605 37.99 41.00 6.93
CA ARG A 605 37.52 39.79 6.25
C ARG A 605 38.61 39.15 5.39
N THR A 606 39.36 39.95 4.65
CA THR A 606 40.46 39.49 3.79
C THR A 606 41.62 38.94 4.61
N ALA A 607 41.99 39.61 5.71
CA ALA A 607 43.03 39.16 6.63
C ALA A 607 42.67 37.83 7.31
N LEU A 608 41.43 37.70 7.80
CA LEU A 608 40.93 36.46 8.38
C LEU A 608 40.91 35.32 7.34
N ALA A 609 40.45 35.59 6.11
CA ALA A 609 40.46 34.62 5.02
C ALA A 609 41.88 34.13 4.69
N ALA A 610 42.86 35.03 4.63
CA ALA A 610 44.27 34.68 4.40
C ALA A 610 44.85 33.82 5.55
N PHE A 611 44.49 34.11 6.81
CA PHE A 611 44.90 33.30 7.95
C PHE A 611 44.30 31.89 7.90
N ILE A 612 43.02 31.78 7.57
CA ILE A 612 42.33 30.49 7.38
C ILE A 612 43.01 29.70 6.25
N ALA A 613 43.28 30.32 5.10
CA ALA A 613 43.96 29.66 3.98
C ALA A 613 45.35 29.13 4.38
N LYS A 614 46.14 29.93 5.10
CA LYS A 614 47.48 29.52 5.57
C LYS A 614 47.44 28.46 6.68
N ALA A 615 46.38 28.42 7.48
CA ALA A 615 46.17 27.36 8.48
C ALA A 615 45.69 26.07 7.80
N ALA A 616 44.80 26.16 6.82
CA ALA A 616 44.33 25.03 6.03
C ALA A 616 45.47 24.34 5.24
N GLN A 617 46.47 25.09 4.76
CA GLN A 617 47.68 24.54 4.12
C GLN A 617 48.52 23.63 5.03
N SER A 618 48.33 23.69 6.36
CA SER A 618 49.01 22.82 7.32
C SER A 618 48.30 21.48 7.56
N ILE A 619 47.09 21.32 7.02
CA ILE A 619 46.37 20.04 7.01
C ILE A 619 47.06 19.12 6.00
N LYS A 620 47.25 17.86 6.36
CA LYS A 620 47.93 16.86 5.52
C LYS A 620 47.21 16.74 4.18
N ALA A 621 47.89 17.06 3.09
CA ALA A 621 47.34 16.89 1.75
C ALA A 621 46.98 15.40 1.51
N PRO A 622 45.85 15.12 0.84
CA PRO A 622 45.49 13.76 0.44
C PRO A 622 46.64 13.07 -0.31
N ARG A 623 46.78 11.75 -0.14
CA ARG A 623 47.74 10.99 -0.94
C ARG A 623 47.26 10.93 -2.39
N MET A 624 48.17 11.10 -3.32
CA MET A 624 47.88 10.96 -4.75
C MET A 624 47.65 9.49 -5.15
N TRP A 625 48.26 8.55 -4.43
CA TRP A 625 48.17 7.12 -4.68
C TRP A 625 48.48 6.31 -3.41
N VAL A 626 48.16 5.02 -3.43
CA VAL A 626 48.54 4.03 -2.41
C VAL A 626 49.19 2.81 -3.08
N GLY A 627 50.25 2.26 -2.49
CA GLY A 627 50.96 1.10 -3.05
C GLY A 627 50.30 -0.24 -2.68
N LEU A 628 50.37 -1.25 -3.56
CA LEU A 628 49.79 -2.58 -3.31
C LEU A 628 50.36 -3.24 -2.05
N GLU A 629 51.69 -3.22 -1.89
CA GLU A 629 52.35 -3.80 -0.69
C GLU A 629 51.94 -3.09 0.60
N GLN A 630 51.69 -1.77 0.52
CA GLN A 630 51.17 -1.02 1.65
C GLN A 630 49.74 -1.45 1.99
N LEU A 631 48.87 -1.62 0.98
CA LEU A 631 47.51 -2.10 1.18
C LEU A 631 47.48 -3.50 1.80
N ARG A 632 48.31 -4.43 1.30
CA ARG A 632 48.44 -5.79 1.86
C ARG A 632 48.80 -5.73 3.35
N LYS A 633 49.81 -4.93 3.71
CA LYS A 633 50.22 -4.74 5.12
C LYS A 633 49.12 -4.12 5.99
N GLN A 634 48.42 -3.11 5.47
CA GLN A 634 47.30 -2.47 6.19
C GLN A 634 46.14 -3.45 6.38
N TRP A 635 45.88 -4.31 5.38
CA TRP A 635 44.84 -5.34 5.43
C TRP A 635 45.15 -6.42 6.45
N ASP A 636 46.37 -6.95 6.46
CA ASP A 636 46.80 -7.91 7.48
C ASP A 636 46.65 -7.34 8.90
N ALA A 637 47.00 -6.06 9.10
CA ALA A 637 46.82 -5.37 10.38
C ALA A 637 45.34 -5.20 10.76
N TYR A 638 44.49 -4.86 9.78
CA TYR A 638 43.04 -4.75 9.98
C TYR A 638 42.42 -6.10 10.38
N ARG A 639 42.77 -7.18 9.68
CA ARG A 639 42.31 -8.55 9.98
C ARG A 639 42.74 -8.99 11.37
N ALA A 640 44.00 -8.76 11.73
CA ALA A 640 44.51 -9.08 13.06
C ALA A 640 43.70 -8.37 14.16
N ALA A 641 43.44 -7.07 14.00
CA ALA A 641 42.62 -6.30 14.95
C ALA A 641 41.15 -6.78 14.99
N TYR A 642 40.58 -7.18 13.86
CA TYR A 642 39.22 -7.72 13.81
C TYR A 642 39.10 -9.00 14.64
N TYR A 643 39.99 -9.97 14.45
CA TYR A 643 39.97 -11.25 15.17
C TYR A 643 40.35 -11.12 16.64
N GLU A 644 41.20 -10.14 17.00
CA GLU A 644 41.45 -9.78 18.39
C GLU A 644 40.15 -9.32 19.09
N ALA A 645 39.33 -8.53 18.39
CA ALA A 645 38.03 -8.07 18.89
C ALA A 645 36.93 -9.15 18.82
N HIS A 646 37.06 -10.15 17.93
CA HIS A 646 36.07 -11.22 17.72
C HIS A 646 36.70 -12.63 17.78
N PRO A 647 37.18 -13.09 18.97
CA PRO A 647 37.91 -14.35 19.07
C PRO A 647 37.07 -15.60 18.70
N GLN A 648 35.74 -15.48 18.74
CA GLN A 648 34.79 -16.57 18.48
C GLN A 648 34.62 -16.86 16.97
N GLU A 649 35.04 -15.95 16.09
CA GLU A 649 34.85 -16.03 14.63
C GLU A 649 36.10 -16.49 13.88
N ILE A 650 37.15 -16.90 14.60
CA ILE A 650 38.41 -17.32 14.00
C ILE A 650 38.21 -18.63 13.21
N SER A 651 38.29 -18.55 11.88
CA SER A 651 38.57 -19.71 11.02
C SER A 651 40.07 -20.01 11.09
N GLY A 652 40.46 -20.96 11.94
CA GLY A 652 41.87 -21.23 12.23
C GLY A 652 42.66 -22.02 11.16
N ASP A 653 42.16 -22.17 9.94
CA ASP A 653 42.89 -22.86 8.87
C ASP A 653 43.69 -21.90 7.96
N GLU A 654 44.77 -22.41 7.36
CA GLU A 654 45.60 -21.64 6.42
C GLU A 654 44.83 -21.27 5.14
N GLU A 655 43.83 -22.08 4.78
CA GLU A 655 43.01 -21.89 3.58
C GLU A 655 42.11 -20.66 3.68
N SER A 656 41.44 -20.43 4.81
CA SER A 656 40.63 -19.23 5.02
C SER A 656 41.49 -17.96 5.08
N ASN A 657 42.65 -18.04 5.73
CA ASN A 657 43.61 -16.93 5.76
C ASN A 657 44.08 -16.50 4.37
N GLU A 658 44.35 -17.48 3.50
CA GLU A 658 44.73 -17.23 2.12
C GLU A 658 43.55 -16.68 1.30
N ARG A 659 42.34 -17.19 1.52
CA ARG A 659 41.12 -16.69 0.88
C ARG A 659 40.84 -15.22 1.23
N GLU A 660 40.97 -14.83 2.49
CA GLU A 660 40.81 -13.44 2.94
C GLU A 660 41.89 -12.49 2.38
N ARG A 661 43.10 -12.99 2.12
CA ARG A 661 44.14 -12.21 1.43
C ARG A 661 43.82 -12.05 -0.05
N ARG A 662 43.38 -13.11 -0.73
CA ARG A 662 42.94 -13.05 -2.13
C ARG A 662 41.75 -12.13 -2.33
N ALA A 663 40.82 -12.11 -1.37
CA ALA A 663 39.65 -11.23 -1.37
C ALA A 663 40.01 -9.75 -1.57
N LEU A 664 41.12 -9.27 -0.99
CA LEU A 664 41.61 -7.91 -1.21
C LEU A 664 41.98 -7.67 -2.69
N GLU A 665 42.72 -8.60 -3.30
CA GLU A 665 43.17 -8.46 -4.69
C GLU A 665 42.02 -8.56 -5.68
N GLU A 666 41.08 -9.48 -5.44
CA GLU A 666 39.84 -9.61 -6.20
C GLU A 666 39.03 -8.31 -6.12
N THR A 667 38.88 -7.75 -4.92
CA THR A 667 38.19 -6.47 -4.69
C THR A 667 38.86 -5.32 -5.40
N LEU A 668 40.19 -5.20 -5.33
CA LEU A 668 40.93 -4.18 -6.08
C LEU A 668 40.79 -4.39 -7.60
N GLY A 669 40.74 -5.64 -8.05
CA GLY A 669 40.47 -6.01 -9.44
C GLY A 669 39.08 -5.58 -9.91
N GLU A 670 38.05 -5.79 -9.09
CA GLU A 670 36.68 -5.33 -9.33
C GLU A 670 36.62 -3.80 -9.38
N MET A 671 37.16 -3.12 -8.36
CA MET A 671 37.22 -1.66 -8.30
C MET A 671 37.95 -1.07 -9.52
N ARG A 672 38.95 -1.76 -10.07
CA ARG A 672 39.62 -1.35 -11.31
C ARG A 672 38.72 -1.54 -12.53
N THR A 673 38.03 -2.67 -12.61
CA THR A 673 37.10 -2.99 -13.71
C THR A 673 35.96 -1.98 -13.77
N SER A 674 35.43 -1.61 -12.62
CA SER A 674 34.37 -0.60 -12.49
C SER A 674 34.90 0.84 -12.45
N ARG A 675 36.20 1.05 -12.71
CA ARG A 675 36.87 2.37 -12.77
C ARG A 675 36.74 3.21 -11.50
N MET A 676 36.61 2.58 -10.35
CA MET A 676 36.73 3.23 -9.03
C MET A 676 38.19 3.52 -8.70
N LEU A 677 39.10 2.63 -9.13
CA LEU A 677 40.55 2.77 -8.99
C LEU A 677 41.25 2.62 -10.34
N PHE A 678 42.37 3.32 -10.50
CA PHE A 678 43.30 3.20 -11.62
C PHE A 678 44.62 2.63 -11.13
N GLN A 679 45.11 1.61 -11.82
CA GLN A 679 46.39 0.97 -11.54
C GLN A 679 47.49 1.66 -12.37
N GLY A 680 48.62 1.97 -11.76
CA GLY A 680 49.74 2.62 -12.44
C GLY A 680 51.04 2.58 -11.64
N TYR A 681 51.99 3.39 -12.09
CA TYR A 681 53.32 3.50 -11.50
C TYR A 681 53.63 4.97 -11.19
N SER A 682 53.99 5.26 -9.93
CA SER A 682 54.49 6.58 -9.56
C SER A 682 56.01 6.62 -9.50
N TRP A 683 56.58 7.67 -10.05
CA TRP A 683 58.03 7.88 -10.12
C TRP A 683 58.36 9.37 -10.00
N LYS A 684 59.61 9.67 -9.66
CA LYS A 684 60.11 11.04 -9.49
C LYS A 684 61.11 11.33 -10.60
N CYS A 685 60.86 12.35 -11.40
CA CYS A 685 61.76 12.70 -12.50
C CYS A 685 63.15 13.06 -11.96
N GLY A 686 64.19 12.40 -12.46
CA GLY A 686 65.57 12.70 -12.09
C GLY A 686 65.97 14.15 -12.38
N ALA A 687 65.42 14.76 -13.44
CA ALA A 687 65.77 16.12 -13.88
C ALA A 687 65.06 17.22 -13.08
N CYS A 688 63.72 17.29 -13.14
CA CYS A 688 62.94 18.37 -12.52
C CYS A 688 62.37 18.01 -11.14
N GLN A 689 62.61 16.78 -10.66
CA GLN A 689 62.12 16.27 -9.37
C GLN A 689 60.59 16.22 -9.23
N HIS A 690 59.86 16.45 -10.33
CA HIS A 690 58.40 16.33 -10.38
C HIS A 690 57.98 14.87 -10.12
N ARG A 691 56.88 14.70 -9.38
CA ARG A 691 56.30 13.38 -9.11
C ARG A 691 55.29 13.07 -10.20
N ASN A 692 55.65 12.16 -11.08
CA ASN A 692 54.79 11.69 -12.16
C ASN A 692 53.99 10.47 -11.70
N TRP A 693 52.88 10.22 -12.39
CA TRP A 693 52.12 8.99 -12.29
C TRP A 693 51.76 8.55 -13.71
N THR A 694 52.09 7.31 -14.06
CA THR A 694 51.82 6.74 -15.38
C THR A 694 50.82 5.59 -15.24
N ASP A 695 49.69 5.70 -15.94
CA ASP A 695 48.66 4.65 -15.98
C ASP A 695 49.21 3.34 -16.56
N PHE A 696 48.74 2.20 -16.06
CA PHE A 696 49.15 0.88 -16.52
C PHE A 696 49.04 0.70 -18.05
N GLN A 697 47.97 1.23 -18.67
CA GLN A 697 47.77 1.15 -20.12
C GLN A 697 48.73 2.04 -20.91
N SER A 698 49.33 3.04 -20.24
CA SER A 698 50.27 4.00 -20.82
C SER A 698 51.73 3.68 -20.52
N LEU A 699 52.02 2.56 -19.84
CA LEU A 699 53.39 2.15 -19.53
C LEU A 699 54.16 1.79 -20.80
N LYS A 700 55.33 2.41 -20.96
CA LYS A 700 56.28 2.18 -22.06
C LYS A 700 57.67 1.94 -21.46
N PRO A 701 58.62 1.34 -22.20
CA PRO A 701 60.00 1.18 -21.75
C PRO A 701 60.67 2.50 -21.33
N THR A 702 60.26 3.61 -21.94
CA THR A 702 60.68 4.98 -21.58
C THR A 702 59.45 5.79 -21.18
N LEU A 703 59.47 6.35 -19.98
CA LEU A 703 58.45 7.23 -19.41
C LEU A 703 58.83 8.69 -19.69
N ALA A 704 57.89 9.51 -20.10
CA ALA A 704 58.12 10.95 -20.29
C ALA A 704 57.60 11.72 -19.07
N CYS A 705 58.39 12.68 -18.55
CA CYS A 705 57.91 13.54 -17.47
C CYS A 705 56.85 14.54 -17.98
N ASP A 706 55.75 14.68 -17.24
CA ASP A 706 54.62 15.56 -17.62
C ASP A 706 55.00 17.05 -17.68
N VAL A 707 56.09 17.45 -17.01
CA VAL A 707 56.52 18.86 -16.91
C VAL A 707 57.66 19.19 -17.86
N CYS A 708 58.77 18.44 -17.80
CA CYS A 708 59.98 18.75 -18.57
C CYS A 708 60.19 17.82 -19.77
N SER A 709 59.27 16.86 -19.99
CA SER A 709 59.31 15.87 -21.08
C SER A 709 60.57 14.99 -21.12
N THR A 710 61.43 15.05 -20.10
CA THR A 710 62.62 14.20 -20.00
C THR A 710 62.21 12.72 -19.90
N GLY A 711 62.85 11.89 -20.71
CA GLY A 711 62.65 10.44 -20.72
C GLY A 711 63.37 9.76 -19.57
N GLU A 712 62.70 8.85 -18.87
CA GLU A 712 63.27 8.01 -17.81
C GLU A 712 62.95 6.54 -18.09
N ALA A 713 63.90 5.64 -17.87
CA ALA A 713 63.69 4.21 -18.13
C ALA A 713 62.76 3.60 -17.08
N LEU A 714 61.78 2.80 -17.51
CA LEU A 714 60.92 2.04 -16.60
C LEU A 714 61.75 0.93 -15.90
N PRO A 715 61.71 0.80 -14.56
CA PRO A 715 62.42 -0.28 -13.87
C PRO A 715 61.91 -1.67 -14.25
N ILE A 716 62.78 -2.67 -14.19
CA ILE A 716 62.44 -4.08 -14.48
C ILE A 716 61.40 -4.62 -13.48
N ALA A 717 61.51 -4.25 -12.20
CA ALA A 717 60.55 -4.60 -11.15
C ALA A 717 59.71 -3.38 -10.76
N VAL A 718 58.47 -3.33 -11.26
CA VAL A 718 57.54 -2.21 -11.00
C VAL A 718 56.68 -2.53 -9.77
N SER A 719 56.68 -1.60 -8.81
CA SER A 719 55.71 -1.64 -7.70
C SER A 719 54.39 -1.02 -8.14
N TRP A 720 53.29 -1.75 -7.98
CA TRP A 720 51.96 -1.26 -8.38
C TRP A 720 51.39 -0.25 -7.39
N HIS A 721 50.83 0.82 -7.95
CA HIS A 721 50.16 1.89 -7.20
C HIS A 721 48.73 2.07 -7.70
N PHE A 722 47.84 2.43 -6.80
CA PHE A 722 46.44 2.70 -7.08
C PHE A 722 46.13 4.16 -6.84
N ARG A 723 45.45 4.79 -7.81
CA ARG A 723 44.89 6.13 -7.71
C ARG A 723 43.37 6.03 -7.78
N ALA A 724 42.65 6.74 -6.91
CA ALA A 724 41.20 6.74 -6.96
C ALA A 724 40.66 7.60 -8.11
N ASN A 725 39.48 7.24 -8.59
CA ASN A 725 38.73 8.06 -9.52
C ASN A 725 38.38 9.41 -8.88
N GLU A 726 38.72 10.51 -9.56
CA GLU A 726 38.51 11.87 -9.04
C GLU A 726 37.04 12.18 -8.78
N PHE A 727 36.14 11.72 -9.65
CA PHE A 727 34.70 11.86 -9.46
C PHE A 727 34.22 11.12 -8.20
N LEU A 728 34.73 9.90 -7.94
CA LEU A 728 34.40 9.16 -6.72
C LEU A 728 34.88 9.91 -5.48
N ILE A 729 36.12 10.41 -5.49
CA ILE A 729 36.68 11.14 -4.36
C ILE A 729 35.91 12.44 -4.10
N GLU A 730 35.59 13.19 -5.14
CA GLU A 730 34.77 14.40 -5.05
C GLU A 730 33.37 14.10 -4.49
N SER A 731 32.72 13.04 -4.99
CA SER A 731 31.40 12.60 -4.53
C SER A 731 31.38 12.27 -3.03
N LEU A 732 32.38 11.52 -2.55
CA LEU A 732 32.49 11.12 -1.16
C LEU A 732 32.84 12.30 -0.24
N ARG A 733 33.71 13.22 -0.69
CA ARG A 733 34.19 14.35 0.09
C ARG A 733 33.19 15.50 0.15
N SER A 734 32.58 15.86 -0.97
CA SER A 734 31.87 17.14 -1.12
C SER A 734 30.35 17.00 -1.20
N HIS A 735 29.83 15.81 -1.53
CA HIS A 735 28.40 15.61 -1.85
C HIS A 735 27.68 14.62 -0.94
N SER A 736 28.26 14.30 0.24
CA SER A 736 27.65 13.42 1.25
C SER A 736 27.16 12.05 0.73
N VAL A 737 27.67 11.59 -0.41
CA VAL A 737 27.22 10.34 -1.06
C VAL A 737 27.41 9.14 -0.14
N LEU A 738 28.45 9.14 0.69
CA LEU A 738 28.68 8.08 1.66
C LEU A 738 27.51 7.92 2.66
N SER A 739 26.98 9.04 3.16
CA SER A 739 25.85 9.04 4.10
C SER A 739 24.53 8.65 3.43
N LEU A 740 24.36 9.02 2.16
CA LEU A 740 23.23 8.55 1.33
C LEU A 740 23.27 7.04 1.12
N VAL A 741 24.42 6.48 0.73
CA VAL A 741 24.61 5.02 0.55
C VAL A 741 24.39 4.29 1.87
N TRP A 742 24.88 4.83 2.99
CA TRP A 742 24.62 4.28 4.32
C TRP A 742 23.14 4.21 4.65
N LEU A 743 22.40 5.32 4.50
CA LEU A 743 20.96 5.32 4.79
C LEU A 743 20.19 4.39 3.85
N LEU A 744 20.50 4.40 2.55
CA LEU A 744 19.89 3.51 1.58
C LEU A 744 20.14 2.03 1.94
N ALA A 745 21.33 1.68 2.39
CA ALA A 745 21.63 0.33 2.87
C ALA A 745 20.81 -0.02 4.12
N VAL A 746 20.69 0.90 5.09
CA VAL A 746 19.87 0.68 6.30
C VAL A 746 18.41 0.44 5.93
N LEU A 747 17.85 1.26 5.04
CA LEU A 747 16.46 1.12 4.61
C LEU A 747 16.25 -0.15 3.78
N GLY A 748 17.19 -0.49 2.90
CA GLY A 748 17.17 -1.71 2.12
C GLY A 748 17.23 -2.98 2.97
N GLU A 749 17.98 -2.98 4.08
CA GLU A 749 18.02 -4.12 5.02
C GLU A 749 16.76 -4.22 5.90
N ARG A 750 16.04 -3.10 6.10
CA ARG A 750 14.75 -3.09 6.80
C ARG A 750 13.60 -3.58 5.91
N ALA A 751 13.74 -3.44 4.60
CA ALA A 751 12.72 -3.86 3.64
C ALA A 751 12.60 -5.39 3.58
N ARG A 752 11.37 -5.88 3.54
CA ARG A 752 11.07 -7.32 3.45
C ARG A 752 10.55 -7.74 2.09
N ASN A 753 9.79 -6.90 1.42
CA ASN A 753 9.10 -7.22 0.17
C ASN A 753 9.27 -6.12 -0.87
N SER A 754 9.33 -4.85 -0.45
CA SER A 754 9.40 -3.72 -1.37
C SER A 754 10.38 -2.66 -0.89
N PHE A 755 11.29 -2.28 -1.78
CA PHE A 755 12.16 -1.13 -1.58
C PHE A 755 12.28 -0.32 -2.86
N LEU A 756 11.78 0.91 -2.81
CA LEU A 756 11.82 1.90 -3.88
C LEU A 756 12.41 3.19 -3.31
N TYR A 757 13.22 3.90 -4.09
CA TYR A 757 13.72 5.20 -3.67
C TYR A 757 13.85 6.15 -4.87
N LEU A 758 13.78 7.43 -4.56
CA LEU A 758 14.15 8.52 -5.44
C LEU A 758 15.35 9.22 -4.79
N GLU A 759 16.35 9.51 -5.62
CA GLU A 759 17.56 10.23 -5.23
C GLU A 759 17.25 11.67 -4.75
N PRO A 760 18.25 12.47 -4.29
CA PRO A 760 18.03 13.86 -3.90
C PRO A 760 17.14 14.62 -4.90
N THR A 761 16.03 15.17 -4.42
CA THR A 761 14.93 15.67 -5.26
C THR A 761 14.55 17.08 -4.86
N ARG A 762 14.42 17.96 -5.85
CA ARG A 762 13.92 19.33 -5.66
C ARG A 762 12.42 19.40 -5.94
N PHE A 763 11.77 20.31 -5.23
CA PHE A 763 10.34 20.56 -5.31
C PHE A 763 10.07 22.02 -5.65
N TYR A 764 9.11 22.22 -6.53
CA TYR A 764 8.68 23.54 -6.99
C TYR A 764 7.18 23.66 -6.77
N TYR A 765 6.76 24.71 -6.09
CA TYR A 765 5.38 24.97 -5.69
C TYR A 765 4.73 26.07 -6.53
N GLY A 766 5.54 26.93 -7.14
CA GLY A 766 5.09 27.97 -8.06
C GLY A 766 5.47 27.72 -9.53
N ASN A 767 5.02 28.64 -10.39
CA ASN A 767 5.33 28.63 -11.83
C ASN A 767 6.77 29.08 -12.16
N GLU A 768 7.55 29.50 -11.16
CA GLU A 768 8.91 29.99 -11.35
C GLU A 768 9.90 28.81 -11.39
N TYR A 769 10.65 28.69 -12.48
CA TYR A 769 11.52 27.53 -12.73
C TYR A 769 12.95 27.70 -12.21
N GLU A 770 13.34 28.90 -11.77
CA GLU A 770 14.75 29.22 -11.53
C GLU A 770 15.27 28.77 -10.16
N LYS A 771 14.39 28.62 -9.15
CA LYS A 771 14.80 28.27 -7.79
C LYS A 771 13.83 27.28 -7.17
N ALA A 772 14.38 26.16 -6.68
CA ALA A 772 13.62 25.18 -5.93
C ALA A 772 13.11 25.79 -4.61
N ASP A 773 11.86 25.50 -4.27
CA ASP A 773 11.24 25.92 -3.01
C ASP A 773 11.69 25.05 -1.84
N ALA A 774 11.94 23.77 -2.12
CA ALA A 774 12.46 22.81 -1.15
C ALA A 774 13.27 21.71 -1.83
N GLU A 775 14.09 21.02 -1.05
CA GLU A 775 14.86 19.86 -1.48
C GLU A 775 14.74 18.77 -0.41
N ALA A 776 14.58 17.51 -0.84
CA ALA A 776 14.68 16.34 0.02
C ALA A 776 15.96 15.59 -0.32
N ASP A 777 16.75 15.24 0.69
CA ASP A 777 17.96 14.43 0.49
C ASP A 777 17.63 13.02 -0.01
N LEU A 778 16.52 12.45 0.47
CA LEU A 778 16.04 11.15 -0.01
C LEU A 778 14.53 10.99 0.19
N VAL A 779 13.88 10.40 -0.80
CA VAL A 779 12.49 9.94 -0.73
C VAL A 779 12.47 8.43 -0.97
N ALA A 780 11.79 7.67 -0.13
CA ALA A 780 11.73 6.21 -0.26
C ALA A 780 10.33 5.64 0.04
N VAL A 781 10.09 4.45 -0.47
CA VAL A 781 8.98 3.57 -0.10
C VAL A 781 9.58 2.26 0.40
N VAL A 782 9.28 1.91 1.65
CA VAL A 782 9.75 0.68 2.31
C VAL A 782 8.53 -0.12 2.73
N ASP A 783 8.29 -1.26 2.10
CA ASP A 783 7.15 -2.15 2.35
C ASP A 783 5.79 -1.41 2.37
N GLY A 784 5.60 -0.48 1.42
CA GLY A 784 4.38 0.32 1.32
C GLY A 784 4.29 1.53 2.27
N GLN A 785 5.31 1.79 3.08
CA GLN A 785 5.40 2.99 3.91
C GLN A 785 6.24 4.07 3.21
N THR A 786 5.75 5.29 3.21
CA THR A 786 6.42 6.46 2.64
C THR A 786 7.40 7.07 3.63
N VAL A 787 8.61 7.33 3.17
CA VAL A 787 9.72 7.79 3.99
C VAL A 787 10.34 9.03 3.36
N LEU A 788 10.39 10.13 4.11
CA LEU A 788 11.14 11.34 3.77
C LEU A 788 12.37 11.42 4.66
N CYS A 789 13.54 11.68 4.09
CA CYS A 789 14.78 11.74 4.86
C CYS A 789 15.52 13.07 4.70
N GLU A 790 16.08 13.53 5.82
CA GLU A 790 17.12 14.56 5.90
C GLU A 790 18.40 13.88 6.39
N ILE A 791 19.53 14.09 5.71
CA ILE A 791 20.75 13.32 5.90
C ILE A 791 21.91 14.27 6.19
N LYS A 792 22.69 13.95 7.23
CA LYS A 792 23.92 14.67 7.57
C LYS A 792 25.07 13.69 7.76
N SER A 793 26.23 14.06 7.22
CA SER A 793 27.48 13.32 7.43
C SER A 793 28.05 13.48 8.85
N ALA A 794 27.64 14.54 9.56
CA ALA A 794 28.10 14.83 10.91
C ALA A 794 27.14 15.72 11.69
N TRP A 795 27.14 15.62 13.01
CA TRP A 795 26.34 16.45 13.91
C TRP A 795 26.66 17.94 13.77
N ARG A 796 27.89 18.31 13.43
CA ARG A 796 28.32 19.70 13.18
C ARG A 796 27.65 20.37 11.98
N SER A 797 27.16 19.58 11.03
CA SER A 797 26.50 20.08 9.84
C SER A 797 25.00 20.32 10.05
N LEU A 798 24.43 19.83 11.15
CA LEU A 798 23.01 19.99 11.47
C LEU A 798 22.75 21.34 12.15
N ARG A 799 21.90 22.16 11.53
CA ARG A 799 21.47 23.47 12.05
C ARG A 799 19.98 23.46 12.40
N LYS A 800 19.54 24.39 13.24
CA LYS A 800 18.11 24.57 13.59
C LYS A 800 17.24 24.86 12.37
N SER A 801 17.78 25.61 11.40
CA SER A 801 17.09 25.92 10.13
C SER A 801 16.83 24.66 9.31
N ASP A 802 17.76 23.70 9.32
CA ASP A 802 17.62 22.45 8.56
C ASP A 802 16.46 21.63 9.14
N LEU A 803 16.36 21.53 10.47
CA LEU A 803 15.22 20.88 11.15
C LEU A 803 13.88 21.54 10.83
N ALA A 804 13.80 22.88 10.85
CA ALA A 804 12.57 23.60 10.56
C ALA A 804 12.12 23.40 9.10
N SER A 805 13.06 23.45 8.15
CA SER A 805 12.78 23.17 6.73
C SER A 805 12.34 21.71 6.53
N PHE A 806 13.00 20.76 7.19
CA PHE A 806 12.65 19.35 7.12
C PHE A 806 11.23 19.08 7.65
N VAL A 807 10.87 19.65 8.80
CA VAL A 807 9.50 19.53 9.34
C VAL A 807 8.49 20.18 8.40
N THR A 808 8.79 21.36 7.87
CA THR A 808 7.91 22.06 6.91
C THR A 808 7.66 21.19 5.67
N LEU A 809 8.72 20.59 5.12
CA LEU A 809 8.64 19.71 3.97
C LEU A 809 7.86 18.42 4.31
N ALA A 810 8.11 17.80 5.45
CA ALA A 810 7.39 16.60 5.90
C ALA A 810 5.90 16.87 6.09
N VAL A 811 5.51 17.98 6.72
CA VAL A 811 4.09 18.37 6.88
C VAL A 811 3.42 18.55 5.53
N ARG A 812 4.12 19.11 4.54
CA ARG A 812 3.59 19.29 3.18
C ARG A 812 3.49 17.98 2.40
N LEU A 813 4.54 17.16 2.42
CA LEU A 813 4.61 15.92 1.64
C LEU A 813 3.85 14.76 2.30
N ARG A 814 3.52 14.88 3.59
CA ARG A 814 2.73 13.92 4.38
C ARG A 814 3.28 12.48 4.27
N PRO A 815 4.57 12.21 4.55
CA PRO A 815 5.07 10.85 4.59
C PRO A 815 4.48 10.09 5.80
N ASP A 816 4.60 8.76 5.83
CA ASP A 816 4.31 7.96 7.02
C ASP A 816 5.42 8.16 8.06
N ARG A 817 6.67 8.24 7.59
CA ARG A 817 7.87 8.43 8.42
C ARG A 817 8.74 9.56 7.90
N ALA A 818 9.23 10.38 8.82
CA ALA A 818 10.24 11.39 8.60
C ALA A 818 11.50 10.98 9.36
N ILE A 819 12.59 10.70 8.64
CA ILE A 819 13.86 10.24 9.21
C ILE A 819 14.91 11.35 9.14
N LEU A 820 15.43 11.74 10.30
CA LEU A 820 16.66 12.50 10.39
C LEU A 820 17.82 11.52 10.58
N ALA A 821 18.70 11.41 9.58
CA ALA A 821 19.82 10.48 9.61
C ALA A 821 21.14 11.23 9.78
N VAL A 822 21.92 10.88 10.80
CA VAL A 822 23.26 11.44 11.03
C VAL A 822 24.26 10.29 11.05
N MET A 823 25.21 10.30 10.11
CA MET A 823 26.23 9.25 10.00
C MET A 823 27.38 9.40 11.03
N GLU A 824 27.02 9.62 12.29
CA GLU A 824 27.91 9.65 13.46
C GLU A 824 27.21 8.97 14.65
N PRO A 825 27.94 8.53 15.68
CA PRO A 825 27.34 8.08 16.94
C PRO A 825 26.48 9.18 17.60
N LEU A 826 25.50 8.78 18.41
CA LEU A 826 24.56 9.68 19.06
C LEU A 826 25.27 10.71 19.96
N GLN A 827 24.85 11.97 19.90
CA GLN A 827 25.30 13.05 20.78
C GLN A 827 24.12 13.63 21.57
N GLU A 828 23.91 13.15 22.80
CA GLU A 828 22.73 13.47 23.63
C GLU A 828 22.47 14.97 23.87
N LYS A 829 23.52 15.81 23.82
CA LYS A 829 23.41 17.24 24.16
C LYS A 829 23.12 18.17 23.00
N LYS A 830 23.21 17.71 21.74
CA LYS A 830 23.15 18.60 20.59
C LYS A 830 21.74 18.69 20.01
N LEU A 831 21.14 19.89 20.07
CA LEU A 831 19.80 20.17 19.52
C LEU A 831 18.68 19.26 20.04
N GLY A 832 18.85 18.64 21.21
CA GLY A 832 17.89 17.66 21.75
C GLY A 832 16.48 18.24 21.89
N SER A 833 16.36 19.47 22.41
CA SER A 833 15.08 20.17 22.53
C SER A 833 14.41 20.45 21.18
N GLU A 834 15.17 20.80 20.16
CA GLU A 834 14.67 21.10 18.83
C GLU A 834 14.24 19.84 18.09
N ILE A 835 14.97 18.74 18.27
CA ILE A 835 14.61 17.43 17.73
C ILE A 835 13.33 16.91 18.38
N GLU A 836 13.18 17.07 19.70
CA GLU A 836 11.95 16.69 20.40
C GLU A 836 10.76 17.55 19.97
N ALA A 837 10.95 18.87 19.80
CA ALA A 837 9.92 19.76 19.28
C ALA A 837 9.49 19.37 17.85
N ALA A 838 10.44 19.04 16.97
CA ALA A 838 10.16 18.54 15.62
C ALA A 838 9.38 17.22 15.66
N ALA A 839 9.77 16.29 16.54
CA ALA A 839 9.09 15.00 16.71
C ALA A 839 7.64 15.16 17.19
N ASN A 840 7.38 16.10 18.11
CA ASN A 840 6.03 16.40 18.59
C ASN A 840 5.17 17.02 17.48
N GLN A 841 5.70 18.03 16.76
CA GLN A 841 4.98 18.67 15.66
C GLN A 841 4.60 17.68 14.56
N LEU A 842 5.51 16.76 14.20
CA LEU A 842 5.23 15.72 13.20
C LEU A 842 4.21 14.69 13.71
N ARG A 843 4.28 14.32 14.99
CA ARG A 843 3.32 13.40 15.62
C ARG A 843 1.90 13.95 15.62
N ASP A 844 1.73 15.24 15.89
CA ASP A 844 0.43 15.94 15.83
C ASP A 844 -0.15 15.93 14.42
N GLN A 845 0.70 15.78 13.41
CA GLN A 845 0.33 15.62 12.01
C GLN A 845 0.15 14.13 11.61
N GLY A 846 0.31 13.19 12.55
CA GLY A 846 0.26 11.75 12.28
C GLY A 846 1.45 11.24 11.48
N ILE A 847 2.60 11.91 11.54
CA ILE A 847 3.86 11.53 10.88
C ILE A 847 4.81 11.00 11.96
N GLN A 848 5.33 9.78 11.77
CA GLN A 848 6.30 9.22 12.71
C GLN A 848 7.69 9.83 12.48
N PHE A 849 8.28 10.43 13.52
CA PHE A 849 9.65 10.90 13.48
C PHE A 849 10.62 9.82 13.95
N GLU A 850 11.76 9.68 13.28
CA GLU A 850 12.86 8.81 13.68
C GLU A 850 14.21 9.54 13.54
N LEU A 851 15.04 9.43 14.58
CA LEU A 851 16.44 9.82 14.53
C LEU A 851 17.30 8.56 14.33
N LEU A 852 18.07 8.52 13.24
CA LEU A 852 18.96 7.41 12.92
C LEU A 852 20.43 7.84 13.04
N THR A 853 21.23 7.05 13.77
CA THR A 853 22.67 7.27 13.98
C THR A 853 23.46 5.99 13.70
N LEU A 854 24.80 6.07 13.65
CA LEU A 854 25.65 4.88 13.47
C LEU A 854 25.51 3.85 14.60
N ASP A 855 25.02 4.22 15.77
CA ASP A 855 24.79 3.28 16.87
C ASP A 855 23.65 2.30 16.55
N ALA A 856 22.65 2.75 15.80
CA ALA A 856 21.51 1.94 15.39
C ALA A 856 21.85 0.99 14.23
N TYR A 857 22.89 1.30 13.46
CA TYR A 857 23.33 0.48 12.33
C TYR A 857 24.83 0.69 12.05
N LYS A 858 25.63 -0.31 12.42
CA LYS A 858 27.06 -0.34 12.10
C LYS A 858 27.29 -1.16 10.83
N PRO A 859 27.97 -0.59 9.81
CA PRO A 859 28.40 -1.36 8.65
C PRO A 859 29.18 -2.61 9.06
N ARG A 860 29.01 -3.70 8.31
CA ARG A 860 29.75 -4.94 8.54
C ARG A 860 31.24 -4.69 8.32
N GLY A 861 32.06 -5.03 9.31
CA GLY A 861 33.52 -4.88 9.27
C GLY A 861 34.28 -6.20 9.12
N GLN A 862 33.59 -7.27 8.75
CA GLN A 862 34.15 -8.62 8.65
C GLN A 862 35.32 -8.66 7.66
N PRO A 863 36.33 -9.54 7.85
CA PRO A 863 37.51 -9.64 7.00
C PRO A 863 37.25 -10.32 5.65
N PHE A 864 36.01 -10.28 5.16
CA PHE A 864 35.60 -10.83 3.87
C PHE A 864 35.21 -9.66 2.96
N LEU A 865 36.09 -9.32 2.03
CA LEU A 865 35.79 -8.41 0.95
C LEU A 865 35.20 -9.22 -0.20
N LEU A 866 33.90 -9.04 -0.46
CA LEU A 866 33.09 -9.79 -1.43
C LEU A 866 32.70 -11.23 -1.00
N THR A 867 31.39 -11.47 -0.95
CA THR A 867 30.74 -12.78 -1.12
C THR A 867 29.79 -12.71 -2.31
#